data_AF-A0A953MAL2-F1
#
_entry.id   AF-A0A953MAL2-F1
#
_cell.length_a   1.000
_cell.length_b   1.000
_cell.length_c   1.000
_cell.angle_alpha   90.00
_cell.angle_beta   90.00
_cell.angle_gamma   90.00
#
_symmetry.space_group_name_H-M   'P 1'
#
loop_
_entity.id
_entity.type
_entity.pdbx_description
1 polymer ?
#
loop_
_entity_poly.entity_id
_entity_poly.type
_entity_poly.pdbx_seq_one_letter_code
_entity_poly.pdbx_strand_id
1 'polypeptide(L)'
;MRKILLLIFLLLLGIDSILSQEIDSLNYPYTPGLPQPLVENHNPTSKNVLIVYKSGDNVSEAIANYYASVRGIPTTNKIGLTIPDTAYYFGCRIYLKNDGELIYGGEAYYVNGWAAWYYYEDYIHNPVQNYLISTTNNEGDILKNVIDFIVVCKGIPLKIQYMNEEPWSSITTRGNAAVDPLLCLVNQEKNPNFAITDLFGTEYDDIENPYYNFDENNNFSDRFKNRTYFTIFNGDTLSLNYLVTRLDGQNLSTIENMIDNALESDLSGEKTFIIDGDTRNVTAGCSYFNTWYMLPTYNKLNALGFNTQYDYGNNAWITQSTSGEEVIAYTSMGAHAGMPKDYAFSVLEFDYAPGAIFDTYESYSGYSMDSSITRDNHGLVSNFMFVDGTGGSGNTWEPRGTGVTDIREYFPAYAMGYTLAEAAYKGVKYLAWQNVILGDPLTAIAWGKQTLTENKTWEGTNLVAGKITVPYGKTLSIEENAVINFKHFASLDIKGELIVEEGARLNFLSDSSFVISGGSVTANGTAANKIIIDFNSPNETTENSIKMKGGNLSLSNCIIKNAYNGIDAMRFQDFVVEDTEFQNIENIGISLNYFGDPTPWIKNVIFDDLVYGIMAVGGSNLVVKNCSIENVQNSIFLSQVSNAMIVGNSIIADPNMEDLRFGLYLNSSNGYIAKNEITNHLDGIFLANSSPNIADNFIHNNLEYGIYVGSGSLPDLSETTSAVSLTCGYLVYALSGFNVIDENGEADIYGNGSEIYIRNSSIDLEDGCNSIMDDRDPSPGHQNIRLLIDGDQNPYPGAFSIHAENNYWGNNPNYGGSNPANRFGDSLTIYYQPYSAESCEVPTSGSCELVIYDNDSNPVDTLYPVREREGLSGDEKKYAEANADFYSGDYADAKPIYYDIADNNSIDISNLEAYKKLYEIEKMQNSPAEVFSLLS
;
A
#
# COMPACT_ATOMS: atom_id res chain seq x y z
N MET A 1 -16.51 -28.06 25.42
CA MET A 1 -15.85 -28.05 24.09
C MET A 1 -14.79 -26.96 23.95
N ARG A 2 -14.98 -25.72 24.42
CA ARG A 2 -13.94 -24.65 24.43
C ARG A 2 -12.66 -24.90 25.28
N LYS A 3 -12.62 -25.90 26.16
CA LYS A 3 -11.39 -26.29 26.91
C LYS A 3 -10.60 -27.44 26.28
N ILE A 4 -11.13 -28.08 25.23
CA ILE A 4 -10.44 -29.17 24.50
C ILE A 4 -9.77 -28.63 23.23
N LEU A 5 -10.32 -27.58 22.60
CA LEU A 5 -9.62 -26.87 21.51
C LEU A 5 -8.36 -26.12 21.98
N LEU A 6 -8.37 -25.55 23.19
CA LEU A 6 -7.18 -24.86 23.73
C LEU A 6 -6.01 -25.82 24.03
N LEU A 7 -6.32 -27.10 24.33
CA LEU A 7 -5.29 -28.11 24.56
C LEU A 7 -4.73 -28.68 23.25
N ILE A 8 -5.51 -28.69 22.17
CA ILE A 8 -5.05 -29.10 20.82
C ILE A 8 -4.21 -27.98 20.18
N PHE A 9 -4.55 -26.71 20.44
CA PHE A 9 -3.74 -25.56 19.99
C PHE A 9 -2.38 -25.47 20.72
N LEU A 10 -2.32 -25.85 22.00
CA LEU A 10 -1.07 -25.93 22.77
C LEU A 10 -0.23 -27.19 22.50
N LEU A 11 -0.83 -28.26 21.96
CA LEU A 11 -0.12 -29.48 21.52
C LEU A 11 0.42 -29.37 20.08
N LEU A 12 -0.15 -28.49 19.24
CA LEU A 12 0.37 -28.17 17.90
C LEU A 12 1.56 -27.20 17.95
N LEU A 13 1.65 -26.34 18.97
CA LEU A 13 2.81 -25.47 19.23
C LEU A 13 4.01 -26.20 19.88
N GLY A 14 3.88 -27.50 20.16
CA GLY A 14 4.88 -28.31 20.85
C GLY A 14 5.57 -29.38 20.00
N ILE A 15 5.32 -29.42 18.68
CA ILE A 15 5.85 -30.46 17.78
C ILE A 15 6.89 -29.90 16.78
N ASP A 16 7.01 -28.58 16.62
CA ASP A 16 8.04 -27.96 15.78
C ASP A 16 9.46 -27.96 16.39
N SER A 17 9.64 -28.46 17.62
CA SER A 17 10.94 -28.46 18.31
C SER A 17 11.65 -29.82 18.35
N ILE A 18 11.13 -30.86 17.69
CA ILE A 18 11.71 -32.22 17.75
C ILE A 18 12.06 -32.80 16.36
N LEU A 19 11.80 -32.09 15.25
CA LEU A 19 12.23 -32.49 13.90
C LEU A 19 13.43 -31.69 13.35
N SER A 20 13.97 -30.72 14.10
CA SER A 20 15.13 -29.92 13.70
C SER A 20 16.48 -30.40 14.28
N GLN A 21 16.52 -31.53 15.00
CA GLN A 21 17.70 -31.92 15.79
C GLN A 21 18.53 -33.11 15.25
N GLU A 22 18.33 -33.55 14.00
CA GLU A 22 19.15 -34.60 13.38
C GLU A 22 19.74 -34.25 11.99
N ILE A 23 19.80 -32.96 11.62
CA ILE A 23 20.52 -32.49 10.41
C ILE A 23 21.75 -31.63 10.77
N ASP A 24 22.13 -31.57 12.05
CA ASP A 24 23.17 -30.63 12.53
C ASP A 24 24.59 -31.23 12.61
N SER A 25 24.88 -32.32 11.90
CA SER A 25 26.16 -33.06 12.02
C SER A 25 27.12 -32.94 10.83
N LEU A 26 27.01 -31.89 10.02
CA LEU A 26 28.05 -31.44 9.09
C LEU A 26 28.20 -29.91 9.04
N ASN A 27 27.98 -29.23 10.17
CA ASN A 27 28.31 -27.82 10.33
C ASN A 27 29.82 -27.62 10.17
N TYR A 28 30.24 -27.05 9.04
CA TYR A 28 31.46 -26.26 9.01
C TYR A 28 31.32 -25.15 10.05
N PRO A 29 32.31 -24.93 10.93
CA PRO A 29 32.20 -23.93 11.98
C PRO A 29 32.04 -22.54 11.35
N TYR A 30 30.84 -21.97 11.44
CA TYR A 30 30.61 -20.55 11.24
C TYR A 30 31.29 -19.80 12.39
N THR A 31 32.44 -19.18 12.11
CA THR A 31 33.00 -18.16 12.98
C THR A 31 32.07 -16.95 12.91
N PRO A 32 31.49 -16.47 14.03
CA PRO A 32 30.68 -15.27 14.00
C PRO A 32 31.51 -14.12 13.41
N GLY A 33 31.08 -13.62 12.26
CA GLY A 33 31.66 -12.43 11.66
C GLY A 33 31.59 -11.24 12.63
N LEU A 34 32.36 -10.19 12.35
CA LEU A 34 32.24 -8.94 13.08
C LEU A 34 30.77 -8.46 13.06
N PRO A 35 30.23 -7.92 14.18
CA PRO A 35 28.92 -7.30 14.15
C PRO A 35 28.89 -6.18 13.10
N GLN A 36 27.97 -6.25 12.15
CA GLN A 36 27.81 -5.24 11.12
C GLN A 36 26.81 -4.16 11.59
N PRO A 37 27.05 -2.87 11.29
CA PRO A 37 26.07 -1.82 11.53
C PRO A 37 24.86 -1.98 10.58
N LEU A 38 23.64 -1.83 11.10
CA LEU A 38 22.41 -1.88 10.28
C LEU A 38 22.21 -0.59 9.47
N VAL A 39 21.96 -0.70 8.16
CA VAL A 39 21.64 0.43 7.25
C VAL A 39 20.27 0.24 6.59
N GLU A 40 19.22 0.53 7.36
CA GLU A 40 17.82 0.28 6.96
C GLU A 40 17.27 1.18 5.82
N ASN A 41 17.92 2.30 5.48
CA ASN A 41 17.33 3.36 4.64
C ASN A 41 18.24 3.89 3.52
N HIS A 42 19.02 3.01 2.88
CA HIS A 42 19.86 3.39 1.74
C HIS A 42 19.28 2.87 0.42
N ASN A 43 18.98 3.78 -0.51
CA ASN A 43 18.53 3.42 -1.86
C ASN A 43 19.57 3.90 -2.86
N PRO A 44 20.35 2.97 -3.44
CA PRO A 44 21.37 3.35 -4.41
C PRO A 44 20.75 3.99 -5.65
N THR A 45 21.39 5.05 -6.16
CA THR A 45 21.00 5.78 -7.38
C THR A 45 22.20 5.92 -8.32
N SER A 46 22.00 6.53 -9.49
CA SER A 46 23.10 6.82 -10.43
C SER A 46 24.22 7.68 -9.81
N LYS A 47 23.93 8.46 -8.77
CA LYS A 47 24.93 9.23 -8.01
C LYS A 47 25.91 8.36 -7.21
N ASN A 48 25.54 7.11 -6.93
CA ASN A 48 26.34 6.16 -6.16
C ASN A 48 27.22 5.27 -7.05
N VAL A 49 27.21 5.47 -8.37
CA VAL A 49 27.97 4.66 -9.34
C VAL A 49 29.18 5.43 -9.86
N LEU A 50 30.36 4.81 -9.90
CA LEU A 50 31.58 5.30 -10.56
C LEU A 50 31.89 4.44 -11.80
N ILE A 51 32.04 5.07 -12.96
CA ILE A 51 32.43 4.39 -14.20
C ILE A 51 33.95 4.44 -14.36
N VAL A 52 34.57 3.28 -14.60
CA VAL A 52 36.01 3.12 -14.86
C VAL A 52 36.20 2.56 -16.26
N TYR A 53 36.87 3.31 -17.14
CA TYR A 53 37.04 2.94 -18.55
C TYR A 53 38.49 3.15 -19.02
N LYS A 54 38.87 2.52 -20.14
CA LYS A 54 40.21 2.67 -20.72
C LYS A 54 40.25 3.94 -21.59
N SER A 55 41.04 4.92 -21.17
CA SER A 55 41.24 6.18 -21.89
C SER A 55 41.99 5.94 -23.20
N GLY A 56 41.52 6.53 -24.29
CA GLY A 56 42.07 6.36 -25.64
C GLY A 56 41.60 5.08 -26.35
N ASP A 57 40.72 4.29 -25.74
CA ASP A 57 40.05 3.15 -26.38
C ASP A 57 38.63 3.54 -26.82
N ASN A 58 38.38 3.57 -28.12
CA ASN A 58 37.11 4.04 -28.67
C ASN A 58 35.90 3.23 -28.20
N VAL A 59 36.04 1.92 -27.99
CA VAL A 59 34.94 1.05 -27.54
C VAL A 59 34.67 1.28 -26.06
N SER A 60 35.72 1.31 -25.25
CA SER A 60 35.62 1.60 -23.81
C SER A 60 34.99 2.97 -23.54
N GLU A 61 35.42 3.99 -24.27
CA GLU A 61 34.86 5.35 -24.19
C GLU A 61 33.40 5.40 -24.66
N ALA A 62 33.04 4.68 -25.73
CA ALA A 62 31.66 4.62 -26.20
C ALA A 62 30.74 4.02 -25.12
N ILE A 63 31.12 2.89 -24.52
CA ILE A 63 30.35 2.24 -23.44
C ILE A 63 30.19 3.19 -22.25
N ALA A 64 31.30 3.78 -21.78
CA ALA A 64 31.28 4.67 -20.62
C ALA A 64 30.42 5.92 -20.85
N ASN A 65 30.45 6.47 -22.06
CA ASN A 65 29.62 7.63 -22.43
C ASN A 65 28.15 7.26 -22.60
N TYR A 66 27.88 6.11 -23.23
CA TYR A 66 26.52 5.60 -23.42
C TYR A 66 25.86 5.38 -22.06
N TYR A 67 26.46 4.54 -21.21
CA TYR A 67 25.95 4.23 -19.87
C TYR A 67 25.77 5.48 -19.01
N ALA A 68 26.75 6.40 -19.03
CA ALA A 68 26.63 7.66 -18.28
C ALA A 68 25.44 8.51 -18.75
N SER A 69 25.19 8.54 -20.06
CA SER A 69 24.10 9.31 -20.66
C SER A 69 22.74 8.72 -20.30
N VAL A 70 22.54 7.43 -20.55
CA VAL A 70 21.21 6.79 -20.40
C VAL A 70 20.82 6.56 -18.93
N ARG A 71 21.80 6.34 -18.04
CA ARG A 71 21.56 6.19 -16.59
C ARG A 71 21.63 7.51 -15.82
N GLY A 72 21.98 8.62 -16.49
CA GLY A 72 22.13 9.92 -15.85
C GLY A 72 23.22 9.94 -14.78
N ILE A 73 24.35 9.26 -15.01
CA ILE A 73 25.48 9.23 -14.08
C ILE A 73 26.21 10.58 -14.13
N PRO A 74 26.51 11.21 -12.96
CA PRO A 74 27.22 12.48 -12.94
C PRO A 74 28.55 12.42 -13.70
N THR A 75 28.91 13.50 -14.39
CA THR A 75 30.17 13.57 -15.15
C THR A 75 31.42 13.44 -14.27
N THR A 76 31.32 13.83 -12.99
CA THR A 76 32.35 13.62 -11.96
C THR A 76 32.48 12.16 -11.55
N ASN A 77 31.50 11.32 -11.85
CA ASN A 77 31.50 9.90 -11.49
C ASN A 77 32.02 9.03 -12.65
N LYS A 78 33.07 9.51 -13.34
CA LYS A 78 33.64 8.83 -14.49
C LYS A 78 35.14 9.08 -14.57
N ILE A 79 35.94 8.00 -14.59
CA ILE A 79 37.40 8.05 -14.67
C ILE A 79 37.92 7.23 -15.86
N GLY A 80 38.74 7.88 -16.69
CA GLY A 80 39.49 7.23 -17.76
C GLY A 80 40.89 6.84 -17.29
N LEU A 81 41.25 5.56 -17.42
CA LEU A 81 42.54 5.01 -17.04
C LEU A 81 43.46 4.88 -18.25
N THR A 82 44.72 5.30 -18.09
CA THR A 82 45.77 5.04 -19.09
C THR A 82 46.41 3.69 -18.78
N ILE A 83 46.08 2.68 -19.59
CA ILE A 83 46.55 1.30 -19.41
C ILE A 83 47.59 0.97 -20.49
N PRO A 84 48.89 0.87 -20.16
CA PRO A 84 49.92 0.61 -21.16
C PRO A 84 49.98 -0.86 -21.56
N ASP A 85 50.05 -1.15 -22.86
CA ASP A 85 50.12 -2.55 -23.36
C ASP A 85 51.32 -3.34 -22.82
N THR A 86 52.38 -2.64 -22.41
CA THR A 86 53.54 -3.23 -21.72
C THR A 86 54.09 -2.36 -20.61
N ALA A 87 54.58 -2.98 -19.54
CA ALA A 87 55.33 -2.33 -18.46
C ALA A 87 56.48 -3.22 -17.98
N TYR A 88 57.33 -2.70 -17.09
CA TYR A 88 58.47 -3.43 -16.54
C TYR A 88 58.53 -3.31 -15.02
N TYR A 89 58.53 -4.47 -14.35
CA TYR A 89 58.63 -4.57 -12.90
C TYR A 89 59.67 -5.62 -12.54
N PHE A 90 60.62 -5.28 -11.68
CA PHE A 90 61.67 -6.21 -11.21
C PHE A 90 62.42 -6.95 -12.33
N GLY A 91 62.58 -6.32 -13.49
CA GLY A 91 63.19 -6.94 -14.67
C GLY A 91 62.27 -7.88 -15.47
N CYS A 92 61.04 -8.11 -15.01
CA CYS A 92 59.99 -8.82 -15.74
C CYS A 92 59.21 -7.86 -16.62
N ARG A 93 58.93 -8.28 -17.86
CA ARG A 93 58.10 -7.52 -18.79
C ARG A 93 56.66 -7.99 -18.68
N ILE A 94 55.76 -7.05 -18.42
CA ILE A 94 54.31 -7.27 -18.43
C ILE A 94 53.79 -7.07 -19.84
N TYR A 95 52.88 -7.95 -20.24
CA TYR A 95 52.13 -7.85 -21.48
C TYR A 95 50.65 -8.00 -21.19
N LEU A 96 49.83 -7.23 -21.89
CA LEU A 96 48.41 -7.55 -22.00
C LEU A 96 48.19 -8.60 -23.10
N LYS A 97 47.51 -9.69 -22.76
CA LYS A 97 47.14 -10.78 -23.67
C LYS A 97 45.62 -10.87 -23.82
N ASN A 98 45.14 -11.72 -24.73
CA ASN A 98 43.72 -11.97 -24.97
C ASN A 98 42.96 -10.64 -25.21
N ASP A 99 43.44 -9.87 -26.20
CA ASP A 99 42.89 -8.57 -26.56
C ASP A 99 42.77 -7.57 -25.39
N GLY A 100 43.69 -7.66 -24.44
CA GLY A 100 43.76 -6.75 -23.30
C GLY A 100 43.17 -7.30 -22.02
N GLU A 101 42.47 -8.44 -22.06
CA GLU A 101 41.78 -9.00 -20.90
C GLU A 101 42.72 -9.59 -19.84
N LEU A 102 43.92 -10.03 -20.24
CA LEU A 102 44.84 -10.73 -19.34
C LEU A 102 46.11 -9.93 -19.07
N ILE A 103 46.32 -9.54 -17.81
CA ILE A 103 47.61 -9.01 -17.33
C ILE A 103 48.56 -10.18 -17.08
N TYR A 104 49.62 -10.28 -17.89
CA TYR A 104 50.54 -11.42 -17.87
C TYR A 104 51.98 -11.04 -17.52
N GLY A 105 52.55 -11.77 -16.55
CA GLY A 105 53.86 -11.53 -15.93
C GLY A 105 55.15 -11.90 -16.70
N GLY A 106 55.08 -12.65 -17.81
CA GLY A 106 56.26 -13.04 -18.60
C GLY A 106 57.03 -14.30 -18.13
N GLU A 107 57.94 -14.81 -18.98
CA GLU A 107 58.57 -16.16 -18.94
C GLU A 107 59.82 -16.33 -18.05
N ALA A 108 60.11 -15.40 -17.15
CA ALA A 108 61.31 -15.51 -16.31
C ALA A 108 61.06 -16.48 -15.13
N TYR A 109 61.45 -17.75 -15.30
CA TYR A 109 61.33 -18.88 -14.35
C TYR A 109 61.83 -18.63 -12.90
N TYR A 110 62.44 -17.47 -12.60
CA TYR A 110 63.11 -17.19 -11.33
C TYR A 110 62.86 -15.81 -10.72
N VAL A 111 61.90 -15.01 -11.22
CA VAL A 111 61.55 -13.73 -10.56
C VAL A 111 60.02 -13.59 -10.45
N ASN A 112 59.52 -14.16 -9.34
CA ASN A 112 58.32 -13.81 -8.57
C ASN A 112 57.16 -13.15 -9.32
N GLY A 113 56.03 -13.86 -9.43
CA GLY A 113 54.78 -13.41 -10.09
C GLY A 113 54.07 -12.18 -9.50
N TRP A 114 54.80 -11.35 -8.75
CA TRP A 114 54.39 -10.09 -8.16
C TRP A 114 54.19 -9.02 -9.26
N ALA A 115 54.97 -9.10 -10.34
CA ALA A 115 55.04 -8.07 -11.36
C ALA A 115 53.67 -7.72 -11.99
N ALA A 116 52.80 -8.72 -12.20
CA ALA A 116 51.47 -8.52 -12.76
C ALA A 116 50.51 -7.86 -11.74
N TRP A 117 50.68 -8.15 -10.45
CA TRP A 117 49.94 -7.49 -9.36
C TRP A 117 50.36 -6.03 -9.17
N TYR A 118 51.66 -5.72 -9.26
CA TYR A 118 52.14 -4.33 -9.25
C TYR A 118 51.67 -3.54 -10.47
N TYR A 119 51.56 -4.17 -11.64
CA TYR A 119 50.94 -3.54 -12.80
C TYR A 119 49.48 -3.15 -12.50
N TYR A 120 48.69 -4.07 -11.94
CA TYR A 120 47.32 -3.76 -11.52
C TYR A 120 47.29 -2.64 -10.46
N GLU A 121 48.19 -2.70 -9.48
CA GLU A 121 48.29 -1.70 -8.42
C GLU A 121 48.54 -0.29 -8.98
N ASP A 122 49.52 -0.14 -9.88
CA ASP A 122 49.93 1.15 -10.42
C ASP A 122 48.98 1.72 -11.48
N TYR A 123 48.41 0.88 -12.34
CA TYR A 123 47.65 1.34 -13.51
C TYR A 123 46.14 1.25 -13.34
N ILE A 124 45.64 0.55 -12.31
CA ILE A 124 44.21 0.36 -12.07
C ILE A 124 43.83 0.75 -10.64
N HIS A 125 44.35 0.06 -9.63
CA HIS A 125 43.98 0.30 -8.22
C HIS A 125 44.28 1.73 -7.75
N ASN A 126 45.55 2.17 -7.86
CA ASN A 126 45.99 3.46 -7.34
C ASN A 126 45.32 4.64 -8.07
N PRO A 127 45.17 4.65 -9.40
CA PRO A 127 44.40 5.68 -10.10
C PRO A 127 42.95 5.78 -9.63
N VAL A 128 42.24 4.65 -9.47
CA VAL A 128 40.85 4.64 -9.00
C VAL A 128 40.76 5.14 -7.55
N GLN A 129 41.63 4.64 -6.66
CA GLN A 129 41.74 5.10 -5.29
C GLN A 129 41.99 6.61 -5.21
N ASN A 130 42.99 7.11 -5.93
CA ASN A 130 43.34 8.53 -5.95
C ASN A 130 42.19 9.41 -6.43
N TYR A 131 41.45 8.96 -7.44
CA TYR A 131 40.29 9.70 -7.94
C TYR A 131 39.16 9.77 -6.92
N LEU A 132 38.82 8.65 -6.30
CA LEU A 132 37.80 8.57 -5.26
C LEU A 132 38.11 9.51 -4.07
N ILE A 133 39.37 9.62 -3.66
CA ILE A 133 39.78 10.44 -2.51
C ILE A 133 40.08 11.91 -2.84
N SER A 134 40.13 12.30 -4.12
CA SER A 134 40.49 13.66 -4.52
C SER A 134 39.40 14.40 -5.29
N THR A 135 38.38 13.69 -5.75
CA THR A 135 37.27 14.28 -6.53
C THR A 135 36.06 14.52 -5.63
N THR A 136 35.40 15.66 -5.81
CA THR A 136 34.12 16.00 -5.18
C THR A 136 33.01 16.01 -6.22
N ASN A 137 31.83 15.53 -5.85
CA ASN A 137 30.62 15.70 -6.66
C ASN A 137 30.16 17.17 -6.68
N ASN A 138 29.07 17.44 -7.40
CA ASN A 138 28.52 18.80 -7.53
C ASN A 138 27.97 19.35 -6.20
N GLU A 139 27.64 18.48 -5.26
CA GLU A 139 27.17 18.80 -3.92
C GLU A 139 28.32 19.09 -2.92
N GLY A 140 29.57 18.89 -3.34
CA GLY A 140 30.77 19.13 -2.52
C GLY A 140 31.24 17.92 -1.70
N ASP A 141 30.58 16.77 -1.84
CA ASP A 141 30.97 15.53 -1.18
C ASP A 141 32.08 14.82 -1.96
N ILE A 142 33.09 14.36 -1.22
CA ILE A 142 34.16 13.53 -1.77
C ILE A 142 33.61 12.18 -2.25
N LEU A 143 33.99 11.75 -3.46
CA LEU A 143 33.40 10.56 -4.09
C LEU A 143 33.56 9.29 -3.25
N LYS A 144 34.68 9.13 -2.53
CA LYS A 144 34.91 7.97 -1.65
C LYS A 144 33.82 7.76 -0.57
N ASN A 145 33.01 8.78 -0.28
CA ASN A 145 31.93 8.76 0.70
C ASN A 145 30.53 8.59 0.07
N VAL A 146 30.42 8.72 -1.25
CA VAL A 146 29.14 8.72 -1.98
C VAL A 146 29.00 7.47 -2.86
N ILE A 147 30.11 7.00 -3.44
CA ILE A 147 30.11 5.86 -4.35
C ILE A 147 29.96 4.56 -3.57
N ASP A 148 28.98 3.75 -3.96
CA ASP A 148 28.76 2.39 -3.47
C ASP A 148 29.16 1.35 -4.53
N PHE A 149 29.05 1.72 -5.81
CA PHE A 149 29.28 0.82 -6.93
C PHE A 149 30.38 1.32 -7.85
N ILE A 150 31.28 0.41 -8.24
CA ILE A 150 32.26 0.65 -9.29
C ILE A 150 31.88 -0.20 -10.50
N VAL A 151 31.77 0.43 -11.66
CA VAL A 151 31.43 -0.22 -12.93
C VAL A 151 32.64 -0.16 -13.85
N VAL A 152 33.17 -1.31 -14.21
CA VAL A 152 34.34 -1.44 -15.07
C VAL A 152 33.90 -1.69 -16.52
N CYS A 153 34.33 -0.86 -17.46
CA CYS A 153 34.00 -1.02 -18.88
C CYS A 153 34.98 -1.94 -19.61
N LYS A 154 34.52 -2.56 -20.72
CA LYS A 154 35.36 -3.31 -21.66
C LYS A 154 36.64 -2.54 -21.99
N GLY A 155 37.78 -3.24 -22.06
CA GLY A 155 39.09 -2.66 -22.31
C GLY A 155 39.94 -2.46 -21.05
N ILE A 156 39.31 -2.38 -19.87
CA ILE A 156 40.03 -2.62 -18.61
C ILE A 156 40.28 -4.14 -18.50
N PRO A 157 41.52 -4.58 -18.19
CA PRO A 157 41.82 -6.00 -18.07
C PRO A 157 40.85 -6.72 -17.13
N LEU A 158 40.52 -7.97 -17.48
CA LEU A 158 39.58 -8.83 -16.76
C LEU A 158 40.27 -9.54 -15.58
N LYS A 159 41.52 -9.98 -15.79
CA LYS A 159 42.19 -10.88 -14.85
C LYS A 159 43.72 -10.81 -14.89
N ILE A 160 44.31 -11.28 -13.81
CA ILE A 160 45.75 -11.34 -13.58
C ILE A 160 46.20 -12.80 -13.62
N GLN A 161 47.28 -13.08 -14.35
CA GLN A 161 48.03 -14.33 -14.26
C GLN A 161 49.45 -14.07 -13.78
N TYR A 162 49.78 -14.62 -12.62
CA TYR A 162 51.02 -14.30 -11.93
C TYR A 162 52.26 -15.00 -12.52
N MET A 163 52.10 -16.21 -13.06
CA MET A 163 53.19 -16.92 -13.75
C MET A 163 52.65 -17.89 -14.82
N ASN A 164 53.56 -18.43 -15.64
CA ASN A 164 53.23 -19.39 -16.69
C ASN A 164 52.94 -20.79 -16.12
N GLU A 165 51.93 -20.89 -15.26
CA GLU A 165 51.45 -22.14 -14.66
C GLU A 165 50.10 -22.54 -15.21
N GLU A 166 49.84 -23.84 -15.09
CA GLU A 166 48.52 -24.42 -15.33
C GLU A 166 47.49 -23.68 -14.48
N PRO A 167 46.37 -23.20 -15.03
CA PRO A 167 45.54 -22.25 -14.31
C PRO A 167 44.81 -22.80 -13.08
N TRP A 168 44.89 -24.12 -12.84
CA TRP A 168 44.47 -24.80 -11.62
C TRP A 168 45.39 -24.52 -10.43
N SER A 169 46.59 -23.95 -10.66
CA SER A 169 47.61 -23.74 -9.64
C SER A 169 47.24 -22.70 -8.57
N SER A 170 46.17 -21.94 -8.77
CA SER A 170 45.65 -20.93 -7.83
C SER A 170 44.23 -21.23 -7.32
N ILE A 171 43.80 -22.50 -7.31
CA ILE A 171 42.48 -22.87 -6.78
C ILE A 171 42.37 -22.66 -5.25
N THR A 172 43.48 -22.65 -4.52
CA THR A 172 43.49 -22.33 -3.08
C THR A 172 44.14 -21.00 -2.77
N THR A 173 44.80 -20.34 -3.71
CA THR A 173 45.57 -19.14 -3.41
C THR A 173 45.24 -17.98 -4.35
N ARG A 174 45.49 -16.74 -3.91
CA ARG A 174 45.40 -15.52 -4.73
C ARG A 174 46.67 -15.29 -5.55
N GLY A 175 47.05 -16.28 -6.35
CA GLY A 175 48.08 -16.10 -7.39
C GLY A 175 47.47 -15.45 -8.62
N ASN A 176 46.60 -16.21 -9.28
CA ASN A 176 45.67 -15.69 -10.28
C ASN A 176 44.46 -15.04 -9.59
N ALA A 177 43.97 -13.93 -10.11
CA ALA A 177 42.81 -13.21 -9.59
C ALA A 177 42.04 -12.52 -10.72
N ALA A 178 40.75 -12.29 -10.51
CA ALA A 178 39.96 -11.33 -11.28
C ALA A 178 40.31 -9.90 -10.85
N VAL A 179 40.26 -8.96 -11.79
CA VAL A 179 40.54 -7.54 -11.53
C VAL A 179 39.42 -6.89 -10.73
N ASP A 180 38.17 -7.17 -11.11
CA ASP A 180 36.98 -6.52 -10.56
C ASP A 180 36.83 -6.71 -9.03
N PRO A 181 36.89 -7.92 -8.46
CA PRO A 181 36.75 -8.11 -7.01
C PRO A 181 37.97 -7.62 -6.22
N LEU A 182 39.08 -7.22 -6.84
CA LEU A 182 40.16 -6.53 -6.12
C LEU A 182 39.81 -5.06 -5.82
N LEU A 183 38.98 -4.44 -6.67
CA LEU A 183 38.56 -3.05 -6.50
C LEU A 183 37.56 -2.86 -5.34
N CYS A 184 36.90 -3.93 -4.87
CA CYS A 184 35.97 -3.83 -3.73
C CYS A 184 36.66 -3.44 -2.42
N LEU A 185 38.00 -3.60 -2.35
CA LEU A 185 38.83 -3.31 -1.19
C LEU A 185 39.65 -2.00 -1.30
N VAL A 186 39.43 -1.14 -2.31
CA VAL A 186 40.13 0.17 -2.35
C VAL A 186 39.70 1.05 -1.17
N ASN A 187 40.54 2.00 -0.72
CA ASN A 187 40.27 2.96 0.36
C ASN A 187 40.08 2.37 1.78
N GLN A 188 40.97 1.47 2.23
CA GLN A 188 40.96 0.88 3.57
C GLN A 188 41.28 1.89 4.70
N GLU A 189 40.25 2.47 5.31
CA GLU A 189 40.42 3.43 6.43
C GLU A 189 40.75 2.75 7.77
N LYS A 190 40.25 1.53 7.98
CA LYS A 190 40.51 0.75 9.19
C LYS A 190 41.90 0.10 9.18
N ASN A 191 42.48 -0.06 7.99
CA ASN A 191 43.87 -0.49 7.81
C ASN A 191 44.57 0.38 6.74
N PRO A 192 45.02 1.60 7.08
CA PRO A 192 45.64 2.53 6.12
C PRO A 192 46.95 2.04 5.49
N ASN A 193 47.57 1.00 6.07
CA ASN A 193 48.82 0.43 5.57
C ASN A 193 48.59 -0.76 4.63
N PHE A 194 47.34 -1.18 4.45
CA PHE A 194 46.99 -2.27 3.55
C PHE A 194 47.37 -1.90 2.11
N ALA A 195 48.20 -2.73 1.49
CA ALA A 195 48.46 -2.70 0.06
C ALA A 195 47.71 -3.85 -0.61
N ILE A 196 47.14 -3.62 -1.79
CA ILE A 196 46.42 -4.70 -2.49
C ILE A 196 47.36 -5.86 -2.86
N THR A 197 48.65 -5.57 -3.01
CA THR A 197 49.71 -6.56 -3.21
C THR A 197 49.94 -7.47 -2.00
N ASP A 198 49.48 -7.11 -0.79
CA ASP A 198 49.52 -7.96 0.41
C ASP A 198 48.64 -9.22 0.26
N LEU A 199 47.68 -9.19 -0.66
CA LEU A 199 46.82 -10.34 -0.96
C LEU A 199 47.50 -11.40 -1.82
N PHE A 200 48.59 -11.08 -2.50
CA PHE A 200 49.24 -12.01 -3.42
C PHE A 200 49.68 -13.29 -2.70
N GLY A 201 49.20 -14.45 -3.19
CA GLY A 201 49.55 -15.76 -2.65
C GLY A 201 48.87 -16.15 -1.32
N THR A 202 47.98 -15.31 -0.79
CA THR A 202 47.12 -15.63 0.38
C THR A 202 46.09 -16.70 0.04
N GLU A 203 45.51 -17.37 1.04
CA GLU A 203 44.48 -18.39 0.82
C GLU A 203 43.15 -17.74 0.44
N TYR A 204 42.42 -18.31 -0.53
CA TYR A 204 41.17 -17.74 -1.05
C TYR A 204 40.12 -17.44 0.04
N ASP A 205 40.08 -18.20 1.12
CA ASP A 205 39.15 -18.06 2.24
C ASP A 205 39.64 -17.13 3.36
N ASP A 206 40.82 -16.53 3.23
CA ASP A 206 41.34 -15.53 4.19
C ASP A 206 40.49 -14.25 4.26
N ILE A 207 39.62 -14.01 3.26
CA ILE A 207 38.74 -12.83 3.20
C ILE A 207 37.33 -13.27 2.79
N GLU A 208 36.53 -13.62 3.79
CA GLU A 208 35.11 -13.83 3.62
C GLU A 208 34.40 -12.50 3.36
N ASN A 209 33.38 -12.55 2.49
CA ASN A 209 32.54 -11.42 2.19
C ASN A 209 31.58 -11.14 3.36
N PRO A 210 31.69 -9.99 4.05
CA PRO A 210 30.80 -9.65 5.15
C PRO A 210 29.35 -9.37 4.72
N TYR A 211 29.08 -9.26 3.41
CA TYR A 211 27.74 -9.09 2.85
C TYR A 211 27.12 -10.41 2.35
N TYR A 212 27.85 -11.52 2.40
CA TYR A 212 27.33 -12.84 2.03
C TYR A 212 26.19 -13.26 2.97
N ASN A 213 25.06 -13.71 2.40
CA ASN A 213 23.84 -14.08 3.14
C ASN A 213 23.37 -13.02 4.16
N PHE A 214 23.71 -11.74 3.93
CA PHE A 214 23.28 -10.65 4.81
C PHE A 214 21.81 -10.31 4.52
N ASP A 215 21.02 -10.00 5.56
CA ASP A 215 19.56 -9.86 5.45
C ASP A 215 18.90 -11.12 4.83
N GLU A 216 19.03 -12.25 5.53
CA GLU A 216 18.62 -13.60 5.07
C GLU A 216 17.13 -13.72 4.71
N ASN A 217 16.29 -12.84 5.28
CA ASN A 217 14.85 -12.83 5.03
C ASN A 217 14.46 -11.91 3.85
N ASN A 218 15.43 -11.22 3.24
CA ASN A 218 15.23 -10.29 2.14
C ASN A 218 14.16 -9.23 2.44
N ASN A 219 14.13 -8.72 3.67
CA ASN A 219 13.11 -7.76 4.12
C ASN A 219 13.57 -6.30 4.02
N PHE A 220 14.73 -6.07 3.39
CA PHE A 220 15.36 -4.77 3.25
C PHE A 220 15.64 -4.10 4.61
N SER A 221 15.95 -4.91 5.63
CA SER A 221 16.46 -4.42 6.91
C SER A 221 17.88 -3.88 6.77
N ASP A 222 18.61 -4.27 5.72
CA ASP A 222 19.90 -3.66 5.41
C ASP A 222 20.21 -3.65 3.92
N ARG A 223 20.67 -2.50 3.42
CA ARG A 223 21.08 -2.27 2.04
C ARG A 223 22.56 -1.98 2.00
N PHE A 224 23.22 -2.36 0.91
CA PHE A 224 24.66 -2.13 0.83
C PHE A 224 24.95 -0.63 0.86
N LYS A 225 25.84 -0.23 1.76
CA LYS A 225 26.39 1.11 1.82
C LYS A 225 27.89 1.00 2.05
N ASN A 226 28.65 1.79 1.30
CA ASN A 226 30.10 1.79 1.43
C ASN A 226 30.55 1.95 2.88
N ARG A 227 31.72 1.37 3.21
CA ARG A 227 32.40 1.53 4.52
C ARG A 227 31.62 1.02 5.73
N THR A 228 30.55 0.27 5.52
CA THR A 228 29.70 -0.27 6.60
C THR A 228 30.07 -1.70 6.95
N TYR A 229 30.51 -2.48 5.96
CA TYR A 229 30.71 -3.92 6.10
C TYR A 229 32.18 -4.28 6.30
N PHE A 230 32.50 -5.09 7.31
CA PHE A 230 33.87 -5.38 7.74
C PHE A 230 34.18 -6.87 7.86
N THR A 231 35.40 -7.24 7.50
CA THR A 231 35.97 -8.59 7.65
C THR A 231 37.36 -8.50 8.28
N ILE A 232 37.93 -9.65 8.68
CA ILE A 232 39.26 -9.72 9.30
C ILE A 232 40.23 -10.40 8.34
N PHE A 233 41.38 -9.76 8.13
CA PHE A 233 42.50 -10.32 7.36
C PHE A 233 43.79 -10.11 8.15
N ASN A 234 44.53 -11.19 8.43
CA ASN A 234 45.79 -11.15 9.19
C ASN A 234 45.71 -10.42 10.55
N GLY A 235 44.54 -10.45 11.20
CA GLY A 235 44.29 -9.78 12.47
C GLY A 235 43.92 -8.29 12.36
N ASP A 236 43.95 -7.73 11.15
CA ASP A 236 43.51 -6.37 10.85
C ASP A 236 42.08 -6.37 10.30
N THR A 237 41.37 -5.25 10.50
CA THR A 237 40.03 -5.05 9.94
C THR A 237 40.11 -4.48 8.54
N LEU A 238 39.49 -5.16 7.58
CA LEU A 238 39.24 -4.65 6.24
C LEU A 238 37.77 -4.30 6.06
N SER A 239 37.50 -3.28 5.25
CA SER A 239 36.17 -2.87 4.84
C SER A 239 35.86 -3.37 3.42
N LEU A 240 34.66 -3.92 3.21
CA LEU A 240 34.05 -3.98 1.88
C LEU A 240 33.53 -2.59 1.55
N ASN A 241 34.25 -1.88 0.68
CA ASN A 241 33.93 -0.48 0.39
C ASN A 241 33.05 -0.29 -0.84
N TYR A 242 33.13 -1.18 -1.83
CA TYR A 242 32.40 -1.05 -3.09
C TYR A 242 31.94 -2.40 -3.60
N LEU A 243 30.73 -2.49 -4.18
CA LEU A 243 30.35 -3.64 -5.01
C LEU A 243 30.74 -3.34 -6.45
N VAL A 244 31.44 -4.28 -7.10
CA VAL A 244 32.05 -4.06 -8.41
C VAL A 244 31.36 -4.90 -9.46
N THR A 245 30.97 -4.28 -10.56
CA THR A 245 30.34 -4.93 -11.72
C THR A 245 31.05 -4.51 -13.01
N ARG A 246 30.74 -5.18 -14.11
CA ARG A 246 31.40 -4.97 -15.40
C ARG A 246 30.38 -4.83 -16.54
N LEU A 247 30.61 -3.82 -17.39
CA LEU A 247 29.95 -3.64 -18.68
C LEU A 247 30.89 -4.12 -19.79
N ASP A 248 30.82 -5.40 -20.11
CA ASP A 248 31.69 -6.07 -21.07
C ASP A 248 30.94 -7.22 -21.76
N GLY A 249 31.45 -7.65 -22.91
CA GLY A 249 30.80 -8.60 -23.79
C GLY A 249 31.53 -8.68 -25.13
N GLN A 250 30.96 -9.40 -26.08
CA GLN A 250 31.65 -9.70 -27.34
C GLN A 250 31.86 -8.46 -28.22
N ASN A 251 30.95 -7.49 -28.16
CA ASN A 251 31.00 -6.27 -28.97
C ASN A 251 30.19 -5.13 -28.30
N LEU A 252 30.30 -3.92 -28.86
CA LEU A 252 29.63 -2.73 -28.35
C LEU A 252 28.10 -2.88 -28.31
N SER A 253 27.47 -3.37 -29.38
CA SER A 253 26.01 -3.51 -29.43
C SER A 253 25.47 -4.49 -28.38
N THR A 254 26.17 -5.58 -28.10
CA THR A 254 25.81 -6.50 -27.01
C THR A 254 25.82 -5.80 -25.65
N ILE A 255 26.76 -4.88 -25.43
CA ILE A 255 26.88 -4.14 -24.17
C ILE A 255 25.84 -3.02 -24.08
N GLU A 256 25.53 -2.34 -25.19
CA GLU A 256 24.43 -1.38 -25.27
C GLU A 256 23.09 -2.08 -24.99
N ASN A 257 22.81 -3.23 -25.62
CA ASN A 257 21.61 -4.03 -25.33
C ASN A 257 21.53 -4.47 -23.87
N MET A 258 22.65 -4.91 -23.27
CA MET A 258 22.71 -5.26 -21.85
C MET A 258 22.33 -4.08 -20.94
N ILE A 259 22.79 -2.87 -21.28
CA ILE A 259 22.46 -1.64 -20.56
C ILE A 259 20.98 -1.30 -20.75
N ASP A 260 20.48 -1.37 -21.99
CA ASP A 260 19.10 -1.03 -22.31
C ASP A 260 18.12 -1.99 -21.62
N ASN A 261 18.38 -3.29 -21.68
CA ASN A 261 17.60 -4.30 -20.96
C ASN A 261 17.63 -4.09 -19.43
N ALA A 262 18.71 -3.52 -18.88
CA ALA A 262 18.75 -3.16 -17.47
C ALA A 262 17.88 -1.93 -17.13
N LEU A 263 17.81 -0.93 -18.03
CA LEU A 263 16.94 0.23 -17.89
C LEU A 263 15.47 -0.12 -18.03
N GLU A 264 15.18 -1.06 -18.93
CA GLU A 264 13.84 -1.52 -19.30
C GLU A 264 13.44 -2.80 -18.56
N SER A 265 14.12 -3.12 -17.45
CA SER A 265 13.91 -4.34 -16.67
C SER A 265 12.42 -4.62 -16.43
N ASP A 266 12.01 -5.87 -16.61
CA ASP A 266 10.65 -6.27 -16.31
C ASP A 266 10.40 -6.19 -14.80
N LEU A 267 9.44 -5.35 -14.43
CA LEU A 267 9.04 -5.15 -13.03
C LEU A 267 7.77 -5.92 -12.68
N SER A 268 7.23 -6.77 -13.55
CA SER A 268 5.91 -7.39 -13.35
C SER A 268 5.91 -8.43 -12.22
N GLY A 269 7.05 -9.10 -12.01
CA GLY A 269 7.16 -10.26 -11.15
C GLY A 269 6.48 -11.52 -11.70
N GLU A 270 6.11 -11.55 -12.98
CA GLU A 270 5.37 -12.64 -13.62
C GLU A 270 6.27 -13.57 -14.45
N LYS A 271 7.55 -13.22 -14.60
CA LYS A 271 8.52 -13.96 -15.42
C LYS A 271 9.09 -15.18 -14.67
N THR A 272 9.65 -16.12 -15.43
CA THR A 272 9.98 -17.45 -14.90
C THR A 272 11.46 -17.58 -14.55
N PHE A 273 11.74 -18.13 -13.37
CA PHE A 273 13.06 -18.58 -12.93
C PHE A 273 13.28 -20.04 -13.35
N ILE A 274 14.30 -20.29 -14.15
CA ILE A 274 14.68 -21.63 -14.60
C ILE A 274 15.83 -22.16 -13.72
N ILE A 275 15.54 -23.23 -12.99
CA ILE A 275 16.51 -23.94 -12.15
C ILE A 275 16.72 -25.33 -12.76
N ASP A 276 17.67 -25.46 -13.69
CA ASP A 276 17.98 -26.74 -14.34
C ASP A 276 19.00 -27.53 -13.50
N GLY A 277 18.49 -28.46 -12.70
CA GLY A 277 19.30 -29.35 -11.88
C GLY A 277 19.67 -30.67 -12.52
N ASP A 278 19.54 -30.81 -13.85
CA ASP A 278 19.85 -32.06 -14.54
C ASP A 278 21.27 -32.55 -14.24
N THR A 279 21.36 -33.83 -13.90
CA THR A 279 22.59 -34.54 -13.55
C THR A 279 23.00 -35.54 -14.64
N ARG A 280 22.57 -35.38 -15.89
CA ARG A 280 23.08 -36.23 -16.98
C ARG A 280 24.59 -36.03 -17.16
N ASN A 281 25.32 -37.15 -17.17
CA ASN A 281 26.78 -37.22 -17.34
C ASN A 281 27.64 -36.60 -16.20
N VAL A 282 27.16 -36.64 -14.95
CA VAL A 282 27.90 -36.03 -13.82
C VAL A 282 29.32 -36.55 -13.61
N THR A 283 30.26 -35.62 -13.44
CA THR A 283 31.49 -35.81 -12.66
C THR A 283 31.18 -35.85 -11.16
N ALA A 284 31.94 -36.59 -10.34
CA ALA A 284 31.68 -36.66 -8.89
C ALA A 284 31.69 -35.25 -8.25
N GLY A 285 30.53 -34.79 -7.74
CA GLY A 285 30.36 -33.47 -7.11
C GLY A 285 29.03 -32.78 -7.39
N CYS A 286 28.39 -33.02 -8.54
CA CYS A 286 27.23 -32.19 -8.89
C CYS A 286 25.89 -32.64 -8.27
N SER A 287 25.78 -33.88 -7.77
CA SER A 287 24.63 -34.29 -6.92
C SER A 287 24.58 -33.52 -5.60
N TYR A 288 25.75 -33.16 -5.06
CA TYR A 288 25.86 -32.27 -3.89
C TYR A 288 25.33 -30.88 -4.24
N PHE A 289 25.72 -30.32 -5.39
CA PHE A 289 25.29 -28.98 -5.77
C PHE A 289 23.77 -28.86 -5.92
N ASN A 290 23.11 -29.84 -6.54
CA ASN A 290 21.65 -29.81 -6.66
C ASN A 290 20.96 -29.83 -5.28
N THR A 291 21.37 -30.76 -4.41
CA THR A 291 20.82 -30.91 -3.05
C THR A 291 21.01 -29.66 -2.20
N TRP A 292 22.19 -29.03 -2.29
CA TRP A 292 22.56 -27.94 -1.40
C TRP A 292 22.29 -26.56 -1.96
N TYR A 293 22.15 -26.37 -3.27
CA TYR A 293 21.99 -25.04 -3.89
C TYR A 293 20.71 -24.94 -4.71
N MET A 294 20.54 -25.78 -5.74
CA MET A 294 19.41 -25.64 -6.68
C MET A 294 18.05 -25.92 -6.03
N LEU A 295 17.90 -27.02 -5.29
CA LEU A 295 16.64 -27.34 -4.61
C LEU A 295 16.28 -26.27 -3.55
N PRO A 296 17.21 -25.80 -2.69
CA PRO A 296 16.91 -24.69 -1.80
C PRO A 296 16.55 -23.38 -2.52
N THR A 297 17.20 -23.04 -3.66
CA THR A 297 16.81 -21.87 -4.47
C THR A 297 15.37 -21.98 -4.96
N TYR A 298 15.01 -23.13 -5.55
CA TYR A 298 13.63 -23.41 -5.97
C TYR A 298 12.63 -23.27 -4.82
N ASN A 299 12.94 -23.86 -3.67
CA ASN A 299 12.07 -23.79 -2.49
C ASN A 299 11.91 -22.35 -1.97
N LYS A 300 12.99 -21.56 -1.91
CA LYS A 300 12.95 -20.15 -1.49
C LYS A 300 12.10 -19.31 -2.44
N LEU A 301 12.30 -19.43 -3.76
CA LEU A 301 11.52 -18.69 -4.75
C LEU A 301 10.04 -19.08 -4.74
N ASN A 302 9.72 -20.37 -4.57
CA ASN A 302 8.32 -20.81 -4.44
C ASN A 302 7.67 -20.38 -3.14
N ALA A 303 8.39 -20.37 -2.03
CA ALA A 303 7.88 -19.83 -0.77
C ALA A 303 7.56 -18.33 -0.89
N LEU A 304 8.32 -17.62 -1.73
CA LEU A 304 8.06 -16.25 -2.15
C LEU A 304 7.06 -16.16 -3.33
N GLY A 305 6.43 -17.25 -3.76
CA GLY A 305 5.35 -17.22 -4.76
C GLY A 305 5.77 -16.74 -6.16
N PHE A 306 7.04 -16.88 -6.54
CA PHE A 306 7.53 -16.60 -7.90
C PHE A 306 7.33 -17.80 -8.83
N ASN A 307 7.19 -17.53 -10.12
CA ASN A 307 7.10 -18.57 -11.14
C ASN A 307 8.47 -19.25 -11.29
N THR A 308 8.52 -20.56 -11.03
CA THR A 308 9.75 -21.34 -11.12
C THR A 308 9.54 -22.62 -11.92
N GLN A 309 10.51 -22.95 -12.76
CA GLN A 309 10.62 -24.25 -13.40
C GLN A 309 11.87 -24.95 -12.88
N TYR A 310 11.70 -26.14 -12.32
CA TYR A 310 12.77 -26.92 -11.73
C TYR A 310 12.79 -28.33 -12.31
N ASP A 311 13.96 -28.76 -12.79
CA ASP A 311 14.20 -30.16 -13.12
C ASP A 311 15.17 -30.80 -12.11
N TYR A 312 14.69 -31.86 -11.47
CA TYR A 312 15.48 -32.79 -10.66
C TYR A 312 15.46 -34.14 -11.36
N GLY A 313 16.27 -34.28 -12.40
CA GLY A 313 16.20 -35.40 -13.31
C GLY A 313 17.55 -35.84 -13.88
N ASN A 314 17.50 -36.99 -14.55
CA ASN A 314 18.53 -37.47 -15.45
C ASN A 314 17.91 -37.67 -16.85
N ASN A 315 16.97 -36.79 -17.23
CA ASN A 315 16.00 -37.04 -18.31
C ASN A 315 16.12 -36.07 -19.49
N ALA A 316 16.13 -34.74 -19.28
CA ALA A 316 16.20 -33.70 -20.32
C ALA A 316 16.77 -32.38 -19.73
N TRP A 317 17.46 -31.57 -20.54
CA TRP A 317 17.83 -30.22 -20.15
C TRP A 317 16.61 -29.34 -20.32
N ILE A 318 16.46 -28.32 -19.48
CA ILE A 318 15.44 -27.30 -19.72
C ILE A 318 16.00 -26.36 -20.79
N THR A 319 15.51 -26.53 -22.02
CA THR A 319 15.92 -25.71 -23.17
C THR A 319 14.89 -24.65 -23.55
N GLN A 320 13.67 -24.77 -23.04
CA GLN A 320 12.55 -23.86 -23.27
C GLN A 320 11.71 -23.75 -22.00
N SER A 321 11.06 -22.59 -21.83
CA SER A 321 10.03 -22.39 -20.81
C SER A 321 8.80 -23.25 -21.15
N THR A 322 8.27 -23.98 -20.15
CA THR A 322 7.18 -24.96 -20.36
C THR A 322 5.91 -24.34 -20.97
N SER A 323 5.65 -23.08 -20.66
CA SER A 323 4.46 -22.35 -21.15
C SER A 323 4.79 -21.30 -22.23
N GLY A 324 6.05 -21.22 -22.67
CA GLY A 324 6.52 -20.14 -23.55
C GLY A 324 6.62 -18.77 -22.85
N GLU A 325 6.60 -18.74 -21.52
CA GLU A 325 6.86 -17.54 -20.72
C GLU A 325 8.31 -17.08 -20.89
N GLU A 326 8.53 -15.77 -20.87
CA GLU A 326 9.87 -15.20 -20.84
C GLU A 326 10.61 -15.56 -19.53
N VAL A 327 11.92 -15.70 -19.65
CA VAL A 327 12.82 -16.12 -18.57
C VAL A 327 13.53 -14.91 -17.97
N ILE A 328 13.47 -14.78 -16.64
CA ILE A 328 14.16 -13.71 -15.88
C ILE A 328 15.40 -14.20 -15.15
N ALA A 329 15.55 -15.51 -14.97
CA ALA A 329 16.80 -16.08 -14.44
C ALA A 329 17.00 -17.49 -14.95
N TYR A 330 18.25 -17.85 -15.22
CA TYR A 330 18.64 -19.22 -15.56
C TYR A 330 19.86 -19.66 -14.76
N THR A 331 19.79 -20.88 -14.20
CA THR A 331 20.94 -21.58 -13.64
C THR A 331 20.96 -23.04 -14.05
N SER A 332 22.16 -23.59 -14.18
CA SER A 332 22.41 -25.01 -14.44
C SER A 332 23.83 -25.40 -14.03
N MET A 333 24.19 -26.66 -14.25
CA MET A 333 25.58 -27.13 -14.18
C MET A 333 26.32 -27.02 -15.54
N GLY A 334 25.65 -26.50 -16.58
CA GLY A 334 26.20 -26.28 -17.92
C GLY A 334 26.99 -27.45 -18.47
N ALA A 335 28.27 -27.24 -18.82
CA ALA A 335 29.13 -28.27 -19.37
C ALA A 335 29.32 -29.50 -18.44
N HIS A 336 29.19 -29.33 -17.12
CA HIS A 336 29.24 -30.45 -16.17
C HIS A 336 27.99 -31.35 -16.22
N ALA A 337 26.88 -30.87 -16.79
CA ALA A 337 25.71 -31.66 -17.17
C ALA A 337 25.76 -32.15 -18.64
N GLY A 338 26.93 -32.06 -19.27
CA GLY A 338 27.18 -32.52 -20.63
C GLY A 338 26.72 -31.56 -21.74
N MET A 339 26.36 -30.32 -21.42
CA MET A 339 26.03 -29.31 -22.43
C MET A 339 27.27 -28.91 -23.25
N PRO A 340 27.13 -28.59 -24.54
CA PRO A 340 28.24 -28.08 -25.35
C PRO A 340 28.64 -26.68 -24.87
N LYS A 341 29.90 -26.28 -25.03
CA LYS A 341 30.41 -24.97 -24.57
C LYS A 341 29.66 -23.73 -25.08
N ASP A 342 28.93 -23.88 -26.17
CA ASP A 342 28.14 -22.84 -26.84
C ASP A 342 26.65 -22.98 -26.56
N TYR A 343 26.26 -23.70 -25.50
CA TYR A 343 24.86 -24.05 -25.20
C TYR A 343 23.93 -22.85 -25.11
N ALA A 344 24.42 -21.69 -24.68
CA ALA A 344 23.62 -20.45 -24.69
C ALA A 344 23.08 -20.09 -26.08
N PHE A 345 23.78 -20.49 -27.16
CA PHE A 345 23.37 -20.32 -28.55
C PHE A 345 22.78 -21.57 -29.17
N SER A 346 23.35 -22.74 -28.83
CA SER A 346 23.12 -24.00 -29.56
C SER A 346 22.07 -24.91 -28.92
N VAL A 347 21.67 -24.62 -27.68
CA VAL A 347 20.78 -25.47 -26.88
C VAL A 347 19.65 -24.67 -26.23
N LEU A 348 19.94 -23.52 -25.63
CA LEU A 348 18.93 -22.71 -24.96
C LEU A 348 18.12 -21.93 -25.99
N GLU A 349 16.81 -22.11 -25.95
CA GLU A 349 15.83 -21.49 -26.83
C GLU A 349 14.82 -20.68 -25.99
N PHE A 350 15.34 -19.93 -25.02
CA PHE A 350 14.53 -19.06 -24.17
C PHE A 350 14.28 -17.71 -24.84
N ASP A 351 13.13 -17.15 -24.54
CA ASP A 351 12.87 -15.72 -24.69
C ASP A 351 13.24 -15.05 -23.36
N TYR A 352 14.17 -14.10 -23.37
CA TYR A 352 14.68 -13.49 -22.15
C TYR A 352 14.00 -12.15 -21.92
N ALA A 353 13.44 -11.98 -20.72
CA ALA A 353 12.88 -10.70 -20.31
C ALA A 353 14.03 -9.69 -20.06
N PRO A 354 13.82 -8.39 -20.34
CA PRO A 354 14.69 -7.34 -19.82
C PRO A 354 14.91 -7.50 -18.31
N GLY A 355 16.15 -7.41 -17.85
CA GLY A 355 16.52 -7.72 -16.46
C GLY A 355 16.94 -9.17 -16.22
N ALA A 356 16.96 -10.03 -17.25
CA ALA A 356 17.30 -11.45 -17.10
C ALA A 356 18.75 -11.69 -16.63
N ILE A 357 18.90 -12.57 -15.64
CA ILE A 357 20.21 -12.93 -15.06
C ILE A 357 20.64 -14.38 -15.30
N PHE A 358 21.95 -14.59 -15.33
CA PHE A 358 22.56 -15.91 -15.56
C PHE A 358 23.65 -16.23 -14.54
N ASP A 359 23.59 -17.42 -13.96
CA ASP A 359 24.64 -17.94 -13.09
C ASP A 359 24.69 -19.46 -13.18
N THR A 360 25.80 -20.02 -13.66
CA THR A 360 25.97 -21.48 -13.80
C THR A 360 27.05 -21.99 -12.88
N TYR A 361 26.84 -23.21 -12.37
CA TYR A 361 27.83 -23.94 -11.60
C TYR A 361 28.91 -24.49 -12.52
N GLU A 362 29.71 -23.60 -13.08
CA GLU A 362 30.79 -23.91 -14.02
C GLU A 362 32.07 -23.18 -13.66
N SER A 363 33.16 -23.92 -13.73
CA SER A 363 34.49 -23.34 -13.77
C SER A 363 34.67 -22.51 -15.03
N TYR A 364 35.48 -21.45 -14.96
CA TYR A 364 35.85 -20.64 -16.14
C TYR A 364 34.69 -19.97 -16.88
N SER A 365 33.49 -19.88 -16.29
CA SER A 365 32.33 -19.23 -16.90
C SER A 365 32.53 -17.73 -17.19
N GLY A 366 33.51 -17.10 -16.55
CA GLY A 366 33.97 -15.74 -16.82
C GLY A 366 35.38 -15.69 -17.40
N TYR A 367 35.86 -16.75 -18.06
CA TYR A 367 37.27 -16.81 -18.52
C TYR A 367 37.62 -15.74 -19.56
N SER A 368 36.68 -15.37 -20.42
CA SER A 368 36.84 -14.27 -21.38
C SER A 368 35.49 -13.66 -21.71
N MET A 369 35.51 -12.38 -22.10
CA MET A 369 34.32 -11.69 -22.64
C MET A 369 34.28 -11.77 -24.17
N ASP A 370 35.30 -12.35 -24.80
CA ASP A 370 35.31 -12.77 -26.20
C ASP A 370 35.04 -14.28 -26.31
N SER A 371 33.96 -14.63 -26.98
CA SER A 371 33.54 -16.02 -27.23
C SER A 371 34.52 -16.81 -28.09
N SER A 372 35.44 -16.13 -28.81
CA SER A 372 36.53 -16.76 -29.53
C SER A 372 37.60 -17.35 -28.58
N ILE A 373 37.67 -16.85 -27.34
CA ILE A 373 38.65 -17.21 -26.33
C ILE A 373 37.97 -18.07 -25.26
N THR A 374 37.83 -19.36 -25.56
CA THR A 374 37.19 -20.34 -24.67
C THR A 374 38.19 -21.27 -24.01
N ARG A 375 37.79 -21.89 -22.90
CA ARG A 375 38.61 -22.87 -22.20
C ARG A 375 37.82 -24.11 -21.77
N ASP A 376 38.44 -25.27 -21.92
CA ASP A 376 38.03 -26.56 -21.35
C ASP A 376 36.56 -26.97 -21.61
N ASN A 377 35.96 -26.53 -22.73
CA ASN A 377 34.56 -26.78 -23.11
C ASN A 377 33.48 -26.23 -22.14
N HIS A 378 33.77 -25.18 -21.36
CA HIS A 378 32.78 -24.54 -20.49
C HIS A 378 31.98 -23.44 -21.21
N GLY A 379 30.75 -23.21 -20.75
CA GLY A 379 29.95 -22.05 -21.16
C GLY A 379 30.56 -20.73 -20.68
N LEU A 380 30.25 -19.62 -21.36
CA LEU A 380 30.66 -18.28 -20.93
C LEU A 380 29.45 -17.41 -20.63
N VAL A 381 29.50 -16.64 -19.54
CA VAL A 381 28.47 -15.64 -19.20
C VAL A 381 28.35 -14.56 -20.29
N SER A 382 29.44 -14.27 -21.02
CA SER A 382 29.42 -13.35 -22.17
C SER A 382 28.65 -13.90 -23.38
N ASN A 383 28.41 -15.21 -23.45
CA ASN A 383 27.53 -15.79 -24.46
C ASN A 383 26.07 -15.49 -24.15
N PHE A 384 25.69 -15.51 -22.86
CA PHE A 384 24.34 -15.15 -22.43
C PHE A 384 24.02 -13.68 -22.75
N MET A 385 24.97 -12.77 -22.53
CA MET A 385 24.81 -11.37 -22.92
C MET A 385 24.56 -11.20 -24.42
N PHE A 386 25.19 -12.05 -25.25
CA PHE A 386 25.04 -11.99 -26.70
C PHE A 386 23.67 -12.49 -27.19
N VAL A 387 22.96 -13.29 -26.40
CA VAL A 387 21.56 -13.70 -26.64
C VAL A 387 20.60 -12.88 -25.77
N ASP A 388 20.82 -11.58 -25.67
CA ASP A 388 19.94 -10.60 -25.01
C ASP A 388 19.84 -10.73 -23.47
N GLY A 389 20.77 -11.45 -22.85
CA GLY A 389 20.95 -11.44 -21.39
C GLY A 389 21.30 -10.07 -20.82
N THR A 390 20.85 -9.77 -19.60
CA THR A 390 21.05 -8.46 -18.94
C THR A 390 22.19 -8.46 -17.92
N GLY A 391 22.38 -9.56 -17.19
CA GLY A 391 23.42 -9.63 -16.16
C GLY A 391 23.75 -11.05 -15.73
N GLY A 392 24.78 -11.20 -14.91
CA GLY A 392 25.18 -12.52 -14.45
C GLY A 392 26.46 -12.58 -13.63
N SER A 393 26.79 -13.77 -13.16
CA SER A 393 28.04 -14.06 -12.47
C SER A 393 28.89 -15.05 -13.25
N GLY A 394 30.21 -14.92 -13.15
CA GLY A 394 31.15 -15.87 -13.74
C GLY A 394 32.46 -15.97 -12.98
N ASN A 395 33.24 -17.00 -13.30
CA ASN A 395 34.54 -17.26 -12.69
C ASN A 395 35.65 -17.09 -13.73
N THR A 396 36.60 -16.17 -13.52
CA THR A 396 37.69 -15.88 -14.47
C THR A 396 38.79 -16.95 -14.50
N TRP A 397 38.94 -17.64 -13.37
CA TRP A 397 39.85 -18.75 -13.12
C TRP A 397 39.12 -19.87 -12.36
N GLU A 398 39.82 -20.95 -12.01
CA GLU A 398 39.20 -22.08 -11.31
C GLU A 398 38.74 -21.67 -9.91
N PRO A 399 37.43 -21.77 -9.62
CA PRO A 399 36.94 -21.59 -8.26
C PRO A 399 36.99 -22.92 -7.49
N ARG A 400 36.95 -22.83 -6.16
CA ARG A 400 36.45 -23.92 -5.32
C ARG A 400 34.95 -23.99 -5.56
N GLY A 401 34.36 -25.18 -5.47
CA GLY A 401 32.90 -25.32 -5.60
C GLY A 401 32.11 -24.41 -4.65
N THR A 402 32.64 -24.12 -3.47
CA THR A 402 32.03 -23.20 -2.48
C THR A 402 32.27 -21.72 -2.76
N GLY A 403 33.06 -21.40 -3.78
CA GLY A 403 33.36 -20.03 -4.22
C GLY A 403 32.70 -19.64 -5.54
N VAL A 404 31.95 -20.56 -6.17
CA VAL A 404 30.94 -20.15 -7.16
C VAL A 404 29.86 -19.36 -6.44
N THR A 405 29.29 -18.35 -7.10
CA THR A 405 28.24 -17.50 -6.52
C THR A 405 27.05 -18.36 -6.06
N ASP A 406 26.60 -18.12 -4.84
CA ASP A 406 25.52 -18.89 -4.22
C ASP A 406 24.16 -18.40 -4.70
N ILE A 407 23.60 -19.13 -5.66
CA ILE A 407 22.26 -18.88 -6.23
C ILE A 407 21.12 -18.97 -5.21
N ARG A 408 21.33 -19.54 -4.01
CA ARG A 408 20.31 -19.58 -2.95
C ARG A 408 20.08 -18.23 -2.31
N GLU A 409 21.10 -17.39 -2.33
CA GLU A 409 21.03 -16.03 -1.80
C GLU A 409 20.85 -15.02 -2.93
N TYR A 410 21.53 -15.25 -4.07
CA TYR A 410 21.46 -14.34 -5.21
C TYR A 410 20.05 -14.26 -5.82
N PHE A 411 19.46 -15.38 -6.27
CA PHE A 411 18.21 -15.32 -7.02
C PHE A 411 17.03 -14.83 -6.18
N PRO A 412 16.81 -15.32 -4.94
CA PRO A 412 15.73 -14.79 -4.09
C PRO A 412 15.90 -13.31 -3.74
N ALA A 413 17.12 -12.83 -3.51
CA ALA A 413 17.35 -11.40 -3.27
C ALA A 413 17.02 -10.56 -4.52
N TYR A 414 17.43 -11.02 -5.69
CA TYR A 414 17.13 -10.33 -6.95
C TYR A 414 15.63 -10.30 -7.24
N ALA A 415 14.92 -11.42 -7.05
CA ALA A 415 13.48 -11.54 -7.19
C ALA A 415 12.71 -10.56 -6.30
N MET A 416 13.22 -10.33 -5.08
CA MET A 416 12.64 -9.38 -4.13
C MET A 416 12.87 -7.92 -4.51
N GLY A 417 13.83 -7.60 -5.38
CA GLY A 417 14.13 -6.23 -5.80
C GLY A 417 15.38 -5.61 -5.18
N TYR A 418 16.31 -6.43 -4.66
CA TYR A 418 17.69 -5.98 -4.48
C TYR A 418 18.33 -5.75 -5.86
N THR A 419 19.25 -4.80 -5.96
CA THR A 419 19.90 -4.56 -7.25
C THR A 419 20.81 -5.72 -7.63
N LEU A 420 21.15 -5.86 -8.92
CA LEU A 420 22.04 -6.89 -9.43
C LEU A 420 23.33 -7.00 -8.61
N ALA A 421 23.98 -5.87 -8.31
CA ALA A 421 25.20 -5.86 -7.52
C ALA A 421 24.97 -6.36 -6.09
N GLU A 422 23.93 -5.87 -5.41
CA GLU A 422 23.62 -6.30 -4.04
C GLU A 422 23.28 -7.78 -3.98
N ALA A 423 22.37 -8.24 -4.84
CA ALA A 423 21.92 -9.62 -4.89
C ALA A 423 23.08 -10.57 -5.23
N ALA A 424 23.91 -10.24 -6.23
CA ALA A 424 25.05 -11.07 -6.59
C ALA A 424 26.08 -11.16 -5.46
N TYR A 425 26.42 -10.04 -4.81
CA TYR A 425 27.36 -10.05 -3.68
C TYR A 425 26.80 -10.74 -2.44
N LYS A 426 25.48 -10.79 -2.23
CA LYS A 426 24.89 -11.68 -1.21
C LYS A 426 25.17 -13.16 -1.47
N GLY A 427 25.39 -13.54 -2.73
CA GLY A 427 25.83 -14.88 -3.14
C GLY A 427 27.35 -15.08 -3.20
N VAL A 428 28.16 -14.02 -3.31
CA VAL A 428 29.64 -14.14 -3.36
C VAL A 428 30.18 -14.38 -1.96
N LYS A 429 30.80 -15.55 -1.72
CA LYS A 429 31.32 -15.91 -0.39
C LYS A 429 32.70 -15.32 -0.08
N TYR A 430 33.58 -15.21 -1.07
CA TYR A 430 34.98 -14.80 -0.88
C TYR A 430 35.31 -13.58 -1.71
N LEU A 431 35.92 -12.56 -1.10
CA LEU A 431 36.31 -11.34 -1.78
C LEU A 431 37.69 -11.47 -2.45
N ALA A 432 37.96 -10.56 -3.39
CA ALA A 432 39.28 -10.41 -4.01
C ALA A 432 39.82 -11.70 -4.63
N TRP A 433 38.98 -12.46 -5.32
CA TRP A 433 39.34 -13.76 -5.89
C TRP A 433 38.92 -13.93 -7.36
N GLN A 434 38.05 -14.89 -7.72
CA GLN A 434 37.77 -15.23 -9.12
C GLN A 434 36.45 -14.74 -9.69
N ASN A 435 35.48 -14.39 -8.84
CA ASN A 435 34.13 -14.00 -9.26
C ASN A 435 34.14 -12.65 -9.97
N VAL A 436 33.39 -12.56 -11.06
CA VAL A 436 33.08 -11.32 -11.77
C VAL A 436 31.57 -11.22 -11.98
N ILE A 437 31.02 -10.03 -11.80
CA ILE A 437 29.59 -9.75 -11.99
C ILE A 437 29.45 -8.86 -13.23
N LEU A 438 28.65 -9.28 -14.21
CA LEU A 438 28.37 -8.53 -15.42
C LEU A 438 26.99 -7.88 -15.33
N GLY A 439 26.86 -6.66 -15.86
CA GLY A 439 25.60 -5.90 -15.95
C GLY A 439 25.63 -4.58 -15.20
N ASP A 440 24.57 -3.78 -15.36
CA ASP A 440 24.36 -2.54 -14.60
C ASP A 440 24.12 -2.89 -13.10
N PRO A 441 24.92 -2.37 -12.16
CA PRO A 441 24.80 -2.68 -10.73
C PRO A 441 23.44 -2.28 -10.13
N LEU A 442 22.72 -1.35 -10.77
CA LEU A 442 21.43 -0.82 -10.33
C LEU A 442 20.23 -1.54 -10.95
N THR A 443 20.44 -2.58 -11.76
CA THR A 443 19.34 -3.38 -12.33
C THR A 443 18.52 -4.02 -11.22
N ALA A 444 17.20 -3.94 -11.27
CA ALA A 444 16.29 -4.59 -10.34
C ALA A 444 14.98 -4.94 -11.07
N ILE A 445 14.36 -6.04 -10.68
CA ILE A 445 13.15 -6.59 -11.33
C ILE A 445 11.88 -6.44 -10.46
N ALA A 446 11.98 -5.66 -9.39
CA ALA A 446 10.87 -5.33 -8.50
C ALA A 446 11.17 -4.04 -7.73
N TRP A 447 10.12 -3.36 -7.27
CA TRP A 447 10.22 -2.23 -6.36
C TRP A 447 10.51 -2.72 -4.95
N GLY A 448 11.80 -2.79 -4.58
CA GLY A 448 12.24 -3.00 -3.21
C GLY A 448 11.98 -1.81 -2.29
N LYS A 449 12.30 -1.94 -1.00
CA LYS A 449 12.10 -0.87 0.00
C LYS A 449 12.85 0.40 -0.42
N GLN A 450 12.13 1.51 -0.55
CA GLN A 450 12.71 2.80 -0.89
C GLN A 450 11.82 4.02 -0.56
N THR A 451 12.44 5.19 -0.56
CA THR A 451 11.77 6.50 -0.51
C THR A 451 12.03 7.21 -1.83
N LEU A 452 10.99 7.70 -2.48
CA LEU A 452 11.12 8.37 -3.77
C LEU A 452 11.97 9.64 -3.64
N THR A 453 12.97 9.79 -4.51
CA THR A 453 13.84 10.98 -4.59
C THR A 453 13.34 11.99 -5.62
N GLU A 454 12.44 11.57 -6.50
CA GLU A 454 11.85 12.33 -7.60
C GLU A 454 10.40 11.89 -7.84
N ASN A 455 9.67 12.66 -8.63
CA ASN A 455 8.32 12.25 -9.03
C ASN A 455 8.44 11.00 -9.91
N LYS A 456 7.54 10.04 -9.71
CA LYS A 456 7.59 8.76 -10.40
C LYS A 456 6.22 8.43 -10.99
N THR A 457 6.25 7.86 -12.18
CA THR A 457 5.08 7.27 -12.83
C THR A 457 5.27 5.76 -12.90
N TRP A 458 4.23 5.00 -12.57
CA TRP A 458 4.14 3.56 -12.77
C TRP A 458 3.13 3.25 -13.85
N GLU A 459 3.59 2.51 -14.85
CA GLU A 459 2.83 2.08 -16.02
C GLU A 459 2.88 0.54 -16.13
N GLY A 460 1.91 -0.06 -16.80
CA GLY A 460 1.83 -1.51 -16.96
C GLY A 460 1.76 -2.27 -15.63
N THR A 461 2.34 -3.48 -15.59
CA THR A 461 2.34 -4.33 -14.40
C THR A 461 3.62 -4.12 -13.59
N ASN A 462 3.49 -3.84 -12.29
CA ASN A 462 4.61 -3.66 -11.36
C ASN A 462 4.45 -4.53 -10.11
N LEU A 463 5.56 -5.10 -9.65
CA LEU A 463 5.71 -5.79 -8.38
C LEU A 463 6.38 -4.85 -7.38
N VAL A 464 5.71 -4.66 -6.24
CA VAL A 464 6.25 -3.97 -5.08
C VAL A 464 6.47 -5.00 -3.98
N ALA A 465 7.73 -5.22 -3.62
CA ALA A 465 8.14 -6.24 -2.66
C ALA A 465 8.74 -5.65 -1.38
N GLY A 466 8.87 -4.32 -1.29
CA GLY A 466 9.25 -3.62 -0.07
C GLY A 466 8.41 -2.36 0.20
N LYS A 467 8.72 -1.65 1.28
CA LYS A 467 8.02 -0.40 1.61
C LYS A 467 8.41 0.73 0.66
N ILE A 468 7.42 1.32 -0.02
CA ILE A 468 7.55 2.51 -0.85
C ILE A 468 7.01 3.71 -0.08
N THR A 469 7.87 4.69 0.15
CA THR A 469 7.49 5.97 0.77
C THR A 469 7.48 7.06 -0.28
N VAL A 470 6.34 7.75 -0.42
CA VAL A 470 6.23 8.98 -1.20
C VAL A 470 6.41 10.15 -0.23
N PRO A 471 7.57 10.82 -0.17
CA PRO A 471 7.81 11.88 0.80
C PRO A 471 7.13 13.20 0.38
N TYR A 472 7.04 14.16 1.32
CA TYR A 472 6.53 15.50 1.04
C TYR A 472 7.20 16.15 -0.18
N GLY A 473 6.39 16.76 -1.05
CA GLY A 473 6.85 17.42 -2.27
C GLY A 473 7.23 16.46 -3.41
N LYS A 474 6.89 15.17 -3.30
CA LYS A 474 6.99 14.18 -4.37
C LYS A 474 5.62 13.60 -4.69
N THR A 475 5.45 13.23 -5.96
CA THR A 475 4.24 12.61 -6.48
C THR A 475 4.57 11.23 -7.04
N LEU A 476 3.74 10.25 -6.70
CA LEU A 476 3.65 8.96 -7.39
C LEU A 476 2.38 8.96 -8.23
N SER A 477 2.50 8.73 -9.53
CA SER A 477 1.37 8.58 -10.45
C SER A 477 1.27 7.12 -10.89
N ILE A 478 0.07 6.56 -10.87
CA ILE A 478 -0.26 5.24 -11.40
C ILE A 478 -1.12 5.45 -12.64
N GLU A 479 -0.60 5.06 -13.80
CA GLU A 479 -1.21 5.30 -15.10
C GLU A 479 -2.48 4.47 -15.33
N GLU A 480 -3.21 4.85 -16.38
CA GLU A 480 -4.43 4.19 -16.82
C GLU A 480 -4.20 2.68 -17.00
N ASN A 481 -5.10 1.85 -16.46
CA ASN A 481 -5.05 0.38 -16.55
C ASN A 481 -3.78 -0.29 -15.97
N ALA A 482 -2.91 0.45 -15.26
CA ALA A 482 -1.73 -0.14 -14.63
C ALA A 482 -2.12 -1.12 -13.51
N VAL A 483 -1.32 -2.17 -13.32
CA VAL A 483 -1.54 -3.19 -12.28
C VAL A 483 -0.36 -3.20 -11.32
N ILE A 484 -0.60 -2.80 -10.07
CA ILE A 484 0.42 -2.72 -9.04
C ILE A 484 0.19 -3.82 -8.00
N ASN A 485 1.10 -4.78 -7.94
CA ASN A 485 1.05 -5.93 -7.05
C ASN A 485 1.99 -5.70 -5.86
N PHE A 486 1.44 -5.35 -4.71
CA PHE A 486 2.16 -5.34 -3.44
C PHE A 486 2.17 -6.76 -2.86
N LYS A 487 3.37 -7.32 -2.62
CA LYS A 487 3.58 -8.66 -2.05
C LYS A 487 4.61 -8.60 -0.93
N HIS A 488 4.74 -9.70 -0.18
CA HIS A 488 5.81 -9.89 0.81
C HIS A 488 5.89 -8.80 1.89
N PHE A 489 4.75 -8.46 2.50
CA PHE A 489 4.66 -7.38 3.50
C PHE A 489 5.03 -6.00 2.95
N ALA A 490 4.98 -5.80 1.62
CA ALA A 490 5.16 -4.49 1.02
C ALA A 490 4.17 -3.47 1.56
N SER A 491 4.54 -2.19 1.50
CA SER A 491 3.74 -1.11 2.07
C SER A 491 3.83 0.12 1.19
N LEU A 492 2.69 0.77 0.96
CA LEU A 492 2.64 2.09 0.35
C LEU A 492 2.36 3.14 1.42
N ASP A 493 3.30 4.06 1.64
CA ASP A 493 3.23 5.12 2.66
C ASP A 493 3.26 6.51 2.00
N ILE A 494 2.12 7.19 2.00
CA ILE A 494 1.92 8.46 1.30
C ILE A 494 2.04 9.64 2.28
N LYS A 495 3.14 10.40 2.16
CA LYS A 495 3.35 11.70 2.82
C LYS A 495 3.30 12.86 1.81
N GLY A 496 3.67 12.60 0.56
CA GLY A 496 3.51 13.49 -0.58
C GLY A 496 2.15 13.28 -1.24
N GLU A 497 2.16 12.98 -2.54
CA GLU A 497 0.96 12.84 -3.34
C GLU A 497 0.92 11.50 -4.09
N LEU A 498 -0.24 10.84 -4.10
CA LEU A 498 -0.54 9.71 -4.96
C LEU A 498 -1.68 10.08 -5.90
N ILE A 499 -1.46 9.91 -7.19
CA ILE A 499 -2.48 10.06 -8.24
C ILE A 499 -2.68 8.70 -8.90
N VAL A 500 -3.93 8.24 -8.98
CA VAL A 500 -4.29 6.97 -9.61
C VAL A 500 -5.31 7.26 -10.72
N GLU A 501 -4.95 6.92 -11.94
CA GLU A 501 -5.77 7.13 -13.14
C GLU A 501 -6.74 5.96 -13.36
N GLU A 502 -7.73 6.17 -14.24
CA GLU A 502 -8.85 5.24 -14.44
C GLU A 502 -8.41 3.82 -14.86
N GLY A 503 -9.21 2.81 -14.47
CA GLY A 503 -8.94 1.40 -14.78
C GLY A 503 -7.75 0.76 -14.05
N ALA A 504 -6.94 1.54 -13.31
CA ALA A 504 -5.81 1.00 -12.56
C ALA A 504 -6.23 0.04 -11.45
N ARG A 505 -5.34 -0.90 -11.10
CA ARG A 505 -5.56 -1.89 -10.05
C ARG A 505 -4.39 -1.95 -9.09
N LEU A 506 -4.67 -1.79 -7.81
CA LEU A 506 -3.72 -1.93 -6.71
C LEU A 506 -4.08 -3.18 -5.90
N ASN A 507 -3.23 -4.20 -5.94
CA ASN A 507 -3.40 -5.45 -5.22
C ASN A 507 -2.48 -5.50 -4.01
N PHE A 508 -3.03 -5.55 -2.81
CA PHE A 508 -2.32 -5.71 -1.55
C PHE A 508 -2.39 -7.16 -1.09
N LEU A 509 -1.37 -7.94 -1.44
CA LEU A 509 -1.26 -9.37 -1.17
C LEU A 509 -0.30 -9.62 0.01
N SER A 510 -0.36 -10.81 0.62
CA SER A 510 0.60 -11.25 1.65
C SER A 510 0.85 -10.20 2.76
N ASP A 511 -0.24 -9.74 3.38
CA ASP A 511 -0.28 -8.74 4.46
C ASP A 511 0.34 -7.38 4.11
N SER A 512 0.34 -7.01 2.82
CA SER A 512 0.71 -5.68 2.38
C SER A 512 -0.25 -4.59 2.89
N SER A 513 0.25 -3.35 3.00
CA SER A 513 -0.49 -2.24 3.62
C SER A 513 -0.54 -0.96 2.77
N PHE A 514 -1.64 -0.23 2.90
CA PHE A 514 -1.81 1.11 2.31
C PHE A 514 -2.02 2.14 3.42
N VAL A 515 -1.08 3.08 3.56
CA VAL A 515 -1.09 4.10 4.60
C VAL A 515 -0.97 5.50 4.00
N ILE A 516 -1.84 6.41 4.44
CA ILE A 516 -1.78 7.83 4.15
C ILE A 516 -1.30 8.53 5.43
N SER A 517 -0.06 8.99 5.42
CA SER A 517 0.65 9.57 6.58
C SER A 517 0.75 11.09 6.47
N GLY A 518 -0.38 11.77 6.25
CA GLY A 518 -0.43 13.22 6.09
C GLY A 518 -0.28 13.74 4.66
N GLY A 519 -0.16 12.84 3.66
CA GLY A 519 -0.14 13.18 2.24
C GLY A 519 -1.54 13.27 1.62
N SER A 520 -1.59 13.41 0.30
CA SER A 520 -2.82 13.46 -0.48
C SER A 520 -2.94 12.25 -1.41
N VAL A 521 -4.12 11.64 -1.47
CA VAL A 521 -4.45 10.58 -2.43
C VAL A 521 -5.63 11.02 -3.27
N THR A 522 -5.46 10.97 -4.59
CA THR A 522 -6.54 11.19 -5.58
C THR A 522 -6.63 9.95 -6.46
N ALA A 523 -7.77 9.29 -6.48
CA ALA A 523 -8.05 8.16 -7.36
C ALA A 523 -9.40 8.39 -8.05
N ASN A 524 -9.34 8.82 -9.31
CA ASN A 524 -10.52 9.23 -10.08
C ASN A 524 -10.73 8.28 -11.25
N GLY A 525 -11.49 7.21 -11.00
CA GLY A 525 -11.93 6.31 -12.06
C GLY A 525 -13.05 6.92 -12.90
N THR A 526 -13.60 6.11 -13.80
CA THR A 526 -14.85 6.41 -14.47
C THR A 526 -15.84 5.27 -14.27
N ALA A 527 -17.13 5.52 -14.52
CA ALA A 527 -18.16 4.48 -14.43
C ALA A 527 -17.86 3.27 -15.36
N ALA A 528 -17.11 3.47 -16.45
CA ALA A 528 -16.67 2.41 -17.35
C ALA A 528 -15.36 1.74 -16.88
N ASN A 529 -14.40 2.54 -16.40
CA ASN A 529 -13.08 2.09 -15.99
C ASN A 529 -12.84 2.43 -14.51
N LYS A 530 -13.45 1.64 -13.63
CA LYS A 530 -13.28 1.82 -12.19
C LYS A 530 -11.86 1.48 -11.75
N ILE A 531 -11.35 2.23 -10.77
CA ILE A 531 -10.10 1.89 -10.09
C ILE A 531 -10.38 0.79 -9.07
N ILE A 532 -9.53 -0.24 -9.01
CA ILE A 532 -9.71 -1.37 -8.08
C ILE A 532 -8.62 -1.35 -7.02
N ILE A 533 -9.02 -1.33 -5.74
CA ILE A 533 -8.14 -1.49 -4.58
C ILE A 533 -8.53 -2.81 -3.89
N ASP A 534 -7.66 -3.81 -3.98
CA ASP A 534 -7.94 -5.18 -3.56
C ASP A 534 -6.97 -5.64 -2.48
N PHE A 535 -7.47 -5.98 -1.29
CA PHE A 535 -6.67 -6.46 -0.16
C PHE A 535 -6.59 -8.00 -0.07
N ASN A 536 -6.92 -8.70 -1.17
CA ASN A 536 -6.88 -10.16 -1.36
C ASN A 536 -7.89 -10.96 -0.52
N SER A 537 -7.89 -10.76 0.80
CA SER A 537 -8.80 -11.39 1.74
C SER A 537 -8.88 -10.58 3.03
N PRO A 538 -10.06 -10.46 3.68
CA PRO A 538 -10.16 -9.85 5.00
C PRO A 538 -9.22 -10.50 6.01
N ASN A 539 -8.56 -9.69 6.84
CA ASN A 539 -7.63 -10.15 7.87
C ASN A 539 -7.79 -9.33 9.17
N GLU A 540 -8.48 -9.91 10.16
CA GLU A 540 -8.69 -9.33 11.50
C GLU A 540 -7.37 -9.02 12.24
N THR A 541 -6.31 -9.80 12.02
CA THR A 541 -5.04 -9.63 12.75
C THR A 541 -4.30 -8.37 12.32
N THR A 542 -4.32 -8.07 11.02
CA THR A 542 -3.65 -6.89 10.46
C THR A 542 -4.60 -5.71 10.32
N GLU A 543 -5.91 -5.95 10.40
CA GLU A 543 -6.98 -5.01 10.07
C GLU A 543 -6.67 -4.34 8.73
N ASN A 544 -6.46 -5.14 7.68
CA ASN A 544 -6.12 -4.62 6.35
C ASN A 544 -7.21 -3.66 5.85
N SER A 545 -6.78 -2.47 5.41
CA SER A 545 -7.63 -1.35 5.00
C SER A 545 -6.79 -0.23 4.35
N ILE A 546 -7.45 0.79 3.82
CA ILE A 546 -6.82 2.10 3.58
C ILE A 546 -6.72 2.83 4.92
N LYS A 547 -5.50 3.01 5.43
CA LYS A 547 -5.26 3.61 6.76
C LYS A 547 -4.84 5.08 6.64
N MET A 548 -5.70 6.01 7.02
CA MET A 548 -5.38 7.44 7.05
C MET A 548 -5.00 7.91 8.46
N LYS A 549 -3.81 8.49 8.57
CA LYS A 549 -3.24 9.10 9.77
C LYS A 549 -2.98 10.59 9.49
N GLY A 550 -4.04 11.31 9.14
CA GLY A 550 -3.97 12.65 8.56
C GLY A 550 -3.95 12.65 7.03
N GLY A 551 -3.96 13.84 6.43
CA GLY A 551 -3.86 14.02 4.98
C GLY A 551 -5.22 14.21 4.30
N ASN A 552 -5.23 14.04 2.97
CA ASN A 552 -6.41 14.23 2.12
C ASN A 552 -6.71 12.93 1.35
N LEU A 553 -7.99 12.60 1.19
CA LEU A 553 -8.43 11.48 0.36
C LEU A 553 -9.57 11.93 -0.56
N SER A 554 -9.41 11.72 -1.86
CA SER A 554 -10.46 11.86 -2.86
C SER A 554 -10.52 10.57 -3.68
N LEU A 555 -11.62 9.83 -3.54
CA LEU A 555 -11.91 8.61 -4.29
C LEU A 555 -13.20 8.81 -5.08
N SER A 556 -13.14 8.59 -6.39
CA SER A 556 -14.31 8.62 -7.27
C SER A 556 -14.29 7.40 -8.19
N ASN A 557 -15.45 6.76 -8.38
CA ASN A 557 -15.59 5.62 -9.29
C ASN A 557 -14.60 4.47 -8.98
N CYS A 558 -14.52 4.08 -7.71
CA CYS A 558 -13.61 3.04 -7.23
C CYS A 558 -14.34 1.75 -6.80
N ILE A 559 -13.61 0.65 -6.70
CA ILE A 559 -14.01 -0.58 -6.00
C ILE A 559 -12.97 -0.87 -4.92
N ILE A 560 -13.38 -0.92 -3.66
CA ILE A 560 -12.55 -1.33 -2.53
C ILE A 560 -13.03 -2.70 -2.06
N LYS A 561 -12.14 -3.69 -1.98
CA LYS A 561 -12.58 -5.06 -1.69
C LYS A 561 -11.62 -5.95 -0.93
N ASN A 562 -12.19 -7.02 -0.39
CA ASN A 562 -11.49 -8.11 0.31
C ASN A 562 -10.67 -7.63 1.51
N ALA A 563 -11.23 -6.74 2.33
CA ALA A 563 -10.54 -6.09 3.44
C ALA A 563 -11.28 -6.32 4.75
N TYR A 564 -10.58 -6.25 5.88
CA TYR A 564 -11.23 -6.29 7.19
C TYR A 564 -12.00 -4.99 7.44
N ASN A 565 -11.36 -3.84 7.21
CA ASN A 565 -12.04 -2.56 7.12
C ASN A 565 -11.79 -1.97 5.71
N GLY A 566 -12.74 -1.25 5.14
CA GLY A 566 -12.54 -0.58 3.86
C GLY A 566 -11.60 0.62 3.99
N ILE A 567 -12.03 1.64 4.74
CA ILE A 567 -11.25 2.85 5.04
C ILE A 567 -11.28 3.11 6.54
N ASP A 568 -10.11 3.28 7.16
CA ASP A 568 -9.98 3.73 8.55
C ASP A 568 -9.26 5.08 8.58
N ALA A 569 -10.00 6.13 8.89
CA ALA A 569 -9.54 7.50 8.81
C ALA A 569 -9.58 8.23 10.15
N MET A 570 -8.46 8.86 10.48
CA MET A 570 -8.29 9.58 11.74
C MET A 570 -7.59 10.92 11.53
N ARG A 571 -8.16 12.00 12.06
CA ARG A 571 -7.58 13.36 12.06
C ARG A 571 -7.11 13.82 10.67
N PHE A 572 -7.88 13.50 9.64
CA PHE A 572 -7.63 13.93 8.27
C PHE A 572 -7.99 15.40 8.05
N GLN A 573 -7.49 15.98 6.96
CA GLN A 573 -7.82 17.34 6.53
C GLN A 573 -9.02 17.34 5.59
N ASP A 574 -9.01 16.49 4.56
CA ASP A 574 -10.10 16.40 3.59
C ASP A 574 -10.43 14.93 3.29
N PHE A 575 -11.70 14.65 3.02
CA PHE A 575 -12.22 13.30 2.78
C PHE A 575 -13.45 13.33 1.87
N VAL A 576 -13.28 12.82 0.67
CA VAL A 576 -14.34 12.65 -0.33
C VAL A 576 -14.30 11.22 -0.86
N VAL A 577 -15.40 10.50 -0.71
CA VAL A 577 -15.61 9.19 -1.34
C VAL A 577 -16.92 9.24 -2.09
N GLU A 578 -16.85 9.13 -3.41
CA GLU A 578 -18.02 9.14 -4.27
C GLU A 578 -18.03 8.02 -5.31
N ASP A 579 -19.24 7.62 -5.75
CA ASP A 579 -19.48 6.63 -6.80
C ASP A 579 -18.69 5.31 -6.61
N THR A 580 -18.48 4.90 -5.35
CA THR A 580 -17.56 3.84 -4.96
C THR A 580 -18.29 2.62 -4.40
N GLU A 581 -17.77 1.42 -4.66
CA GLU A 581 -18.34 0.16 -4.17
C GLU A 581 -17.40 -0.49 -3.14
N PHE A 582 -17.97 -0.95 -2.02
CA PHE A 582 -17.30 -1.77 -1.03
C PHE A 582 -17.78 -3.21 -1.18
N GLN A 583 -16.87 -4.14 -1.47
CA GLN A 583 -17.20 -5.56 -1.74
C GLN A 583 -16.42 -6.49 -0.82
N ASN A 584 -17.09 -7.45 -0.17
CA ASN A 584 -16.45 -8.41 0.74
C ASN A 584 -15.58 -7.71 1.81
N ILE A 585 -16.20 -6.78 2.54
CA ILE A 585 -15.61 -6.09 3.69
C ILE A 585 -16.14 -6.75 4.95
N GLU A 586 -15.27 -7.22 5.85
CA GLU A 586 -15.74 -8.03 6.97
C GLU A 586 -16.36 -7.20 8.11
N ASN A 587 -15.76 -6.07 8.48
CA ASN A 587 -16.11 -5.33 9.69
C ASN A 587 -16.66 -3.93 9.38
N ILE A 588 -15.82 -2.95 9.04
CA ILE A 588 -16.26 -1.55 8.82
C ILE A 588 -16.00 -1.11 7.39
N GLY A 589 -17.01 -0.59 6.69
CA GLY A 589 -16.87 0.04 5.37
C GLY A 589 -16.02 1.31 5.46
N ILE A 590 -16.53 2.32 6.17
CA ILE A 590 -15.82 3.58 6.43
C ILE A 590 -15.85 3.93 7.93
N SER A 591 -14.67 4.12 8.51
CA SER A 591 -14.45 4.61 9.88
C SER A 591 -13.87 6.02 9.84
N LEU A 592 -14.56 7.01 10.41
CA LEU A 592 -14.12 8.41 10.52
C LEU A 592 -13.97 8.80 11.99
N ASN A 593 -12.77 9.25 12.38
CA ASN A 593 -12.47 9.60 13.76
C ASN A 593 -11.80 10.97 13.87
N TYR A 594 -12.34 11.84 14.73
CA TYR A 594 -11.77 13.16 15.03
C TYR A 594 -11.61 14.04 13.78
N PHE A 595 -12.71 14.30 13.09
CA PHE A 595 -12.76 15.08 11.84
C PHE A 595 -13.36 16.49 12.05
N GLY A 596 -13.10 17.39 11.10
CA GLY A 596 -13.52 18.79 11.15
C GLY A 596 -13.81 19.31 9.75
N ASP A 597 -13.62 20.61 9.54
CA ASP A 597 -13.74 21.22 8.21
C ASP A 597 -12.43 21.04 7.39
N PRO A 598 -12.50 20.85 6.05
CA PRO A 598 -13.72 20.75 5.24
C PRO A 598 -14.59 19.53 5.54
N THR A 599 -15.89 19.67 5.31
CA THR A 599 -16.92 18.66 5.55
C THR A 599 -16.59 17.38 4.77
N PRO A 600 -16.51 16.20 5.42
CA PRO A 600 -16.36 14.92 4.74
C PRO A 600 -17.60 14.57 3.92
N TRP A 601 -17.40 14.08 2.70
CA TRP A 601 -18.46 13.64 1.79
C TRP A 601 -18.38 12.13 1.51
N ILE A 602 -19.49 11.43 1.76
CA ILE A 602 -19.73 10.05 1.33
C ILE A 602 -20.97 10.07 0.44
N LYS A 603 -20.81 9.84 -0.87
CA LYS A 603 -21.89 10.08 -1.85
C LYS A 603 -22.00 8.97 -2.89
N ASN A 604 -23.21 8.49 -3.17
CA ASN A 604 -23.42 7.43 -4.17
C ASN A 604 -22.54 6.18 -3.90
N VAL A 605 -22.35 5.83 -2.62
CA VAL A 605 -21.51 4.69 -2.22
C VAL A 605 -22.37 3.46 -2.00
N ILE A 606 -21.87 2.29 -2.41
CA ILE A 606 -22.54 0.99 -2.20
C ILE A 606 -21.80 0.21 -1.12
N PHE A 607 -22.54 -0.22 -0.11
CA PHE A 607 -22.10 -1.09 0.97
C PHE A 607 -23.00 -2.33 0.98
N ASP A 608 -22.41 -3.52 1.02
CA ASP A 608 -23.14 -4.80 1.11
C ASP A 608 -22.42 -5.80 2.03
N ASP A 609 -23.21 -6.48 2.86
CA ASP A 609 -22.81 -7.60 3.74
C ASP A 609 -21.59 -7.33 4.64
N LEU A 610 -21.78 -6.47 5.65
CA LEU A 610 -20.75 -6.13 6.64
C LEU A 610 -21.32 -5.70 8.01
N VAL A 611 -20.46 -5.56 9.03
CA VAL A 611 -20.92 -5.21 10.40
C VAL A 611 -21.30 -3.73 10.53
N TYR A 612 -20.49 -2.82 10.02
CA TYR A 612 -20.72 -1.38 10.06
C TYR A 612 -20.54 -0.75 8.68
N GLY A 613 -21.56 -0.09 8.15
CA GLY A 613 -21.46 0.60 6.87
C GLY A 613 -20.57 1.83 7.02
N ILE A 614 -21.06 2.78 7.81
CA ILE A 614 -20.37 4.01 8.16
C ILE A 614 -20.35 4.16 9.69
N MET A 615 -19.15 4.32 10.25
CA MET A 615 -18.94 4.65 11.66
C MET A 615 -18.21 5.99 11.76
N ALA A 616 -18.84 7.00 12.36
CA ALA A 616 -18.24 8.31 12.53
C ALA A 616 -18.27 8.76 14.00
N VAL A 617 -17.10 9.13 14.53
CA VAL A 617 -16.91 9.49 15.94
C VAL A 617 -16.15 10.81 16.10
N GLY A 618 -16.76 11.75 16.83
CA GLY A 618 -16.15 13.00 17.25
C GLY A 618 -15.84 13.93 16.08
N GLY A 619 -16.86 14.55 15.47
CA GLY A 619 -16.67 15.48 14.36
C GLY A 619 -17.67 16.62 14.30
N SER A 620 -17.37 17.65 13.50
CA SER A 620 -18.27 18.80 13.28
C SER A 620 -19.37 18.45 12.28
N ASN A 621 -19.01 18.35 11.00
CA ASN A 621 -19.93 18.18 9.87
C ASN A 621 -19.68 16.86 9.15
N LEU A 622 -20.71 16.22 8.62
CA LEU A 622 -20.61 15.01 7.78
C LEU A 622 -21.76 14.99 6.77
N VAL A 623 -21.48 14.69 5.50
CA VAL A 623 -22.51 14.45 4.48
C VAL A 623 -22.48 12.98 4.05
N VAL A 624 -23.62 12.31 4.18
CA VAL A 624 -23.87 10.96 3.64
C VAL A 624 -25.08 11.04 2.70
N LYS A 625 -24.84 10.91 1.39
CA LYS A 625 -25.85 11.20 0.37
C LYS A 625 -26.00 10.07 -0.64
N ASN A 626 -27.24 9.68 -0.94
CA ASN A 626 -27.56 8.75 -2.03
C ASN A 626 -26.81 7.41 -1.99
N CYS A 627 -26.44 6.93 -0.80
CA CYS A 627 -25.75 5.65 -0.65
C CYS A 627 -26.76 4.50 -0.64
N SER A 628 -26.35 3.33 -1.15
CA SER A 628 -27.04 2.06 -0.91
C SER A 628 -26.28 1.30 0.18
N ILE A 629 -26.96 0.97 1.27
CA ILE A 629 -26.43 0.26 2.43
C ILE A 629 -27.30 -0.97 2.65
N GLU A 630 -26.85 -2.09 2.08
CA GLU A 630 -27.61 -3.34 2.03
C GLU A 630 -27.00 -4.39 2.98
N ASN A 631 -27.84 -5.10 3.73
CA ASN A 631 -27.43 -6.21 4.59
C ASN A 631 -26.31 -5.85 5.58
N VAL A 632 -26.37 -4.65 6.16
CA VAL A 632 -25.40 -4.17 7.14
C VAL A 632 -26.02 -4.21 8.53
N GLN A 633 -25.29 -4.74 9.53
CA GLN A 633 -25.84 -4.83 10.89
C GLN A 633 -26.10 -3.43 11.46
N ASN A 634 -25.08 -2.57 11.49
CA ASN A 634 -25.15 -1.16 11.89
C ASN A 634 -24.88 -0.28 10.66
N SER A 635 -25.94 0.13 9.96
CA SER A 635 -25.77 0.81 8.67
C SER A 635 -25.03 2.14 8.80
N ILE A 636 -25.53 3.05 9.65
CA ILE A 636 -24.82 4.30 9.99
C ILE A 636 -24.80 4.49 11.50
N PHE A 637 -23.60 4.53 12.07
CA PHE A 637 -23.36 4.79 13.48
C PHE A 637 -22.63 6.12 13.67
N LEU A 638 -23.26 7.05 14.39
CA LEU A 638 -22.71 8.36 14.69
C LEU A 638 -22.59 8.56 16.20
N SER A 639 -21.42 9.00 16.65
CA SER A 639 -21.24 9.45 18.04
C SER A 639 -20.50 10.78 18.12
N GLN A 640 -21.09 11.75 18.81
CA GLN A 640 -20.49 13.08 18.98
C GLN A 640 -20.24 13.78 17.63
N VAL A 641 -21.18 13.65 16.70
CA VAL A 641 -21.14 14.34 15.40
C VAL A 641 -22.12 15.51 15.46
N SER A 642 -21.62 16.73 15.35
CA SER A 642 -22.43 17.93 15.66
C SER A 642 -23.55 18.16 14.64
N ASN A 643 -23.25 17.96 13.35
CA ASN A 643 -24.19 18.14 12.25
C ASN A 643 -23.94 17.09 11.14
N ALA A 644 -24.73 16.03 11.10
CA ALA A 644 -24.71 15.04 10.04
C ALA A 644 -25.89 15.23 9.09
N MET A 645 -25.62 15.40 7.79
CA MET A 645 -26.62 15.46 6.74
C MET A 645 -26.71 14.09 6.04
N ILE A 646 -27.74 13.32 6.38
CA ILE A 646 -27.99 11.97 5.88
C ILE A 646 -29.18 12.04 4.93
N VAL A 647 -28.91 12.12 3.62
CA VAL A 647 -29.93 12.47 2.62
C VAL A 647 -30.04 11.45 1.48
N GLY A 648 -31.24 10.95 1.21
CA GLY A 648 -31.49 10.16 0.00
C GLY A 648 -30.92 8.73 0.02
N ASN A 649 -30.61 8.18 1.18
CA ASN A 649 -29.96 6.87 1.28
C ASN A 649 -30.98 5.72 1.30
N SER A 650 -30.61 4.58 0.71
CA SER A 650 -31.35 3.33 0.76
C SER A 650 -30.70 2.41 1.80
N ILE A 651 -31.35 2.18 2.93
CA ILE A 651 -30.81 1.45 4.09
C ILE A 651 -31.69 0.24 4.35
N ILE A 652 -31.26 -0.92 3.84
CA ILE A 652 -32.10 -2.10 3.72
C ILE A 652 -31.36 -3.31 4.28
N ALA A 653 -31.92 -4.01 5.26
CA ALA A 653 -31.38 -5.29 5.71
C ALA A 653 -32.22 -6.48 5.23
N ASP A 654 -31.61 -7.67 5.18
CA ASP A 654 -32.34 -8.94 5.13
C ASP A 654 -33.05 -9.15 6.48
N PRO A 655 -34.39 -9.27 6.52
CA PRO A 655 -35.13 -9.48 7.76
C PRO A 655 -34.75 -10.78 8.48
N ASN A 656 -34.07 -11.72 7.82
CA ASN A 656 -33.63 -13.00 8.40
C ASN A 656 -32.19 -12.97 8.93
N MET A 657 -31.50 -11.82 8.88
CA MET A 657 -30.13 -11.71 9.38
C MET A 657 -30.08 -11.96 10.90
N GLU A 658 -29.14 -12.80 11.37
CA GLU A 658 -29.10 -13.25 12.78
C GLU A 658 -28.76 -12.13 13.78
N ASP A 659 -28.02 -11.11 13.36
CA ASP A 659 -27.47 -10.04 14.19
C ASP A 659 -27.92 -8.64 13.71
N LEU A 660 -29.20 -8.49 13.37
CA LEU A 660 -29.77 -7.18 13.05
C LEU A 660 -29.54 -6.17 14.18
N ARG A 661 -29.11 -4.96 13.79
CA ARG A 661 -28.97 -3.79 14.66
C ARG A 661 -29.64 -2.61 13.96
N PHE A 662 -29.07 -1.43 14.05
CA PHE A 662 -29.74 -0.17 13.73
C PHE A 662 -29.56 0.20 12.25
N GLY A 663 -30.60 0.76 11.64
CA GLY A 663 -30.46 1.50 10.38
C GLY A 663 -29.61 2.75 10.62
N LEU A 664 -30.11 3.65 11.45
CA LEU A 664 -29.38 4.84 11.91
C LEU A 664 -29.25 4.81 13.43
N TYR A 665 -28.03 4.95 13.95
CA TYR A 665 -27.78 5.11 15.38
C TYR A 665 -27.06 6.43 15.64
N LEU A 666 -27.71 7.33 16.38
CA LEU A 666 -27.13 8.63 16.77
C LEU A 666 -26.99 8.71 18.29
N ASN A 667 -25.78 8.99 18.74
CA ASN A 667 -25.47 9.21 20.15
C ASN A 667 -24.72 10.52 20.38
N SER A 668 -25.38 11.47 21.03
CA SER A 668 -24.91 12.85 21.17
C SER A 668 -24.61 13.49 19.81
N SER A 669 -25.45 13.22 18.82
CA SER A 669 -25.30 13.68 17.45
C SER A 669 -26.57 14.38 16.95
N ASN A 670 -26.44 15.38 16.08
CA ASN A 670 -27.57 16.08 15.47
C ASN A 670 -27.37 16.23 13.96
N GLY A 671 -28.32 16.86 13.28
CA GLY A 671 -28.24 17.19 11.87
C GLY A 671 -29.56 17.02 11.15
N TYR A 672 -29.49 16.70 9.86
CA TYR A 672 -30.62 16.61 8.95
C TYR A 672 -30.70 15.21 8.34
N ILE A 673 -31.77 14.47 8.65
CA ILE A 673 -32.02 13.11 8.16
C ILE A 673 -33.24 13.20 7.23
N ALA A 674 -33.03 13.07 5.92
CA ALA A 674 -34.13 13.23 4.99
C ALA A 674 -34.11 12.31 3.77
N LYS A 675 -35.29 12.00 3.24
CA LYS A 675 -35.45 11.25 1.98
C LYS A 675 -34.81 9.86 2.01
N ASN A 676 -34.59 9.29 3.20
CA ASN A 676 -34.01 7.97 3.33
C ASN A 676 -35.12 6.91 3.37
N GLU A 677 -34.85 5.76 2.79
CA GLU A 677 -35.62 4.53 2.96
C GLU A 677 -34.89 3.66 3.98
N ILE A 678 -35.56 3.27 5.07
CA ILE A 678 -34.97 2.50 6.17
C ILE A 678 -35.88 1.33 6.53
N THR A 679 -35.45 0.11 6.25
CA THR A 679 -36.30 -1.08 6.44
C THR A 679 -35.55 -2.31 6.94
N ASN A 680 -36.28 -3.17 7.66
CA ASN A 680 -35.85 -4.47 8.16
C ASN A 680 -34.68 -4.44 9.16
N HIS A 681 -34.42 -3.31 9.80
CA HIS A 681 -33.45 -3.22 10.91
C HIS A 681 -34.11 -3.53 12.25
N LEU A 682 -33.33 -3.67 13.32
CA LEU A 682 -33.87 -3.77 14.69
C LEU A 682 -34.66 -2.50 15.02
N ASP A 683 -34.00 -1.36 14.93
CA ASP A 683 -34.64 -0.04 14.93
C ASP A 683 -34.28 0.66 13.62
N GLY A 684 -35.27 1.34 13.01
CA GLY A 684 -35.00 2.18 11.86
C GLY A 684 -34.05 3.32 12.24
N ILE A 685 -34.47 4.16 13.19
CA ILE A 685 -33.66 5.26 13.75
C ILE A 685 -33.62 5.16 15.27
N PHE A 686 -32.42 5.05 15.83
CA PHE A 686 -32.16 5.06 17.26
C PHE A 686 -31.47 6.35 17.68
N LEU A 687 -32.08 7.08 18.62
CA LEU A 687 -31.58 8.35 19.13
C LEU A 687 -31.24 8.27 20.61
N ALA A 688 -30.05 8.73 20.98
CA ALA A 688 -29.64 8.93 22.37
C ALA A 688 -28.97 10.30 22.53
N ASN A 689 -29.48 11.15 23.42
CA ASN A 689 -29.06 12.56 23.54
C ASN A 689 -28.93 13.28 22.17
N SER A 690 -29.84 12.96 21.24
CA SER A 690 -29.74 13.34 19.83
C SER A 690 -31.07 13.93 19.39
N SER A 691 -31.03 15.08 18.72
CA SER A 691 -32.21 15.87 18.35
C SER A 691 -32.13 16.33 16.89
N PRO A 692 -31.98 15.41 15.91
CA PRO A 692 -31.94 15.78 14.50
C PRO A 692 -33.30 16.27 13.99
N ASN A 693 -33.26 16.99 12.88
CA ASN A 693 -34.43 17.21 12.04
C ASN A 693 -34.63 15.97 11.15
N ILE A 694 -35.85 15.43 11.15
CA ILE A 694 -36.20 14.20 10.42
C ILE A 694 -37.33 14.54 9.45
N ALA A 695 -37.06 14.48 8.15
CA ALA A 695 -37.96 14.95 7.10
C ALA A 695 -38.12 13.96 5.93
N ASP A 696 -39.34 13.72 5.46
CA ASP A 696 -39.58 12.98 4.19
C ASP A 696 -38.88 11.61 4.13
N ASN A 697 -38.73 10.91 5.26
CA ASN A 697 -38.16 9.56 5.28
C ASN A 697 -39.26 8.51 5.17
N PHE A 698 -38.92 7.35 4.61
CA PHE A 698 -39.75 6.16 4.61
C PHE A 698 -39.14 5.10 5.52
N ILE A 699 -39.75 4.86 6.68
CA ILE A 699 -39.22 4.02 7.75
C ILE A 699 -40.22 2.91 8.04
N HIS A 700 -39.91 1.70 7.60
CA HIS A 700 -40.93 0.64 7.57
C HIS A 700 -40.38 -0.76 7.84
N ASN A 701 -41.23 -1.67 8.30
CA ASN A 701 -40.89 -3.09 8.53
C ASN A 701 -39.65 -3.33 9.43
N ASN A 702 -39.29 -2.39 10.31
CA ASN A 702 -38.22 -2.62 11.29
C ASN A 702 -38.75 -3.49 12.45
N LEU A 703 -37.90 -4.30 13.08
CA LEU A 703 -38.31 -5.37 13.99
C LEU A 703 -38.82 -4.90 15.35
N GLU A 704 -38.27 -3.81 15.91
CA GLU A 704 -38.68 -3.28 17.21
C GLU A 704 -39.44 -1.96 17.04
N TYR A 705 -38.77 -0.92 16.55
CA TYR A 705 -39.37 0.41 16.36
C TYR A 705 -38.95 1.03 15.02
N GLY A 706 -39.82 1.85 14.43
CA GLY A 706 -39.41 2.74 13.35
C GLY A 706 -38.45 3.80 13.89
N ILE A 707 -38.83 4.48 14.96
CA ILE A 707 -37.98 5.44 15.68
C ILE A 707 -37.97 5.16 17.18
N TYR A 708 -36.78 4.96 17.73
CA TYR A 708 -36.54 4.91 19.17
C TYR A 708 -35.95 6.23 19.68
N VAL A 709 -36.70 6.93 20.53
CA VAL A 709 -36.32 8.21 21.13
C VAL A 709 -35.83 8.00 22.57
N GLY A 710 -34.54 7.70 22.70
CA GLY A 710 -33.88 7.46 23.98
C GLY A 710 -33.50 8.73 24.73
N SER A 711 -33.32 8.59 26.06
CA SER A 711 -33.09 9.67 27.04
C SER A 711 -32.28 10.88 26.53
N GLY A 712 -32.80 12.09 26.79
CA GLY A 712 -32.14 13.35 26.44
C GLY A 712 -32.29 13.78 24.97
N SER A 713 -33.14 13.09 24.21
CA SER A 713 -33.43 13.37 22.81
C SER A 713 -34.70 14.21 22.65
N LEU A 714 -34.73 15.09 21.65
CA LEU A 714 -35.90 15.85 21.21
C LEU A 714 -35.84 16.05 19.68
N PRO A 715 -35.96 14.98 18.89
CA PRO A 715 -36.00 15.08 17.44
C PRO A 715 -37.19 15.92 16.97
N ASP A 716 -36.99 16.62 15.86
CA ASP A 716 -38.00 17.48 15.23
C ASP A 716 -38.58 16.79 13.98
N LEU A 717 -39.86 16.45 14.08
CA LEU A 717 -40.71 15.94 13.00
C LEU A 717 -41.95 16.85 12.84
N SER A 718 -41.90 18.10 13.32
CA SER A 718 -43.00 19.07 13.24
C SER A 718 -43.12 19.72 11.86
N GLU A 719 -44.09 20.63 11.67
CA GLU A 719 -44.07 21.54 10.52
C GLU A 719 -42.99 22.58 10.77
N THR A 720 -41.84 22.41 10.12
CA THR A 720 -40.81 23.44 10.17
C THR A 720 -41.34 24.75 9.62
N THR A 721 -41.22 25.79 10.43
CA THR A 721 -41.67 27.14 10.12
C THR A 721 -40.96 27.68 8.88
N SER A 722 -41.78 28.22 7.97
CA SER A 722 -41.55 28.74 6.62
C SER A 722 -40.12 29.15 6.24
N ALA A 723 -39.68 29.07 4.98
CA ALA A 723 -38.54 29.86 4.49
C ALA A 723 -39.03 30.96 3.53
N VAL A 724 -38.39 32.14 3.58
CA VAL A 724 -38.77 33.28 2.72
C VAL A 724 -38.06 33.19 1.39
N SER A 725 -38.83 33.22 0.29
CA SER A 725 -38.28 33.59 -1.01
C SER A 725 -38.64 35.05 -1.30
N LEU A 726 -37.63 35.88 -1.61
CA LEU A 726 -37.81 37.30 -1.97
C LEU A 726 -38.84 37.53 -3.10
N THR A 727 -39.13 36.51 -3.91
CA THR A 727 -40.13 36.55 -4.98
C THR A 727 -41.40 35.76 -4.71
N CYS A 728 -41.43 34.89 -3.69
CA CYS A 728 -42.51 33.92 -3.49
C CYS A 728 -43.19 33.95 -2.10
N GLY A 729 -42.78 34.86 -1.22
CA GLY A 729 -43.41 35.02 0.10
C GLY A 729 -42.96 33.95 1.10
N TYR A 730 -43.81 33.69 2.11
CA TYR A 730 -43.56 32.71 3.16
C TYR A 730 -44.08 31.34 2.74
N LEU A 731 -43.16 30.40 2.53
CA LEU A 731 -43.43 29.08 2.00
C LEU A 731 -43.01 28.00 3.00
N VAL A 732 -43.79 26.93 3.12
CA VAL A 732 -43.46 25.77 3.96
C VAL A 732 -42.66 24.76 3.14
N TYR A 733 -41.53 24.30 3.66
CA TYR A 733 -40.68 23.27 3.06
C TYR A 733 -40.56 22.09 4.03
N ALA A 734 -40.35 20.88 3.52
CA ALA A 734 -40.13 19.67 4.32
C ALA A 734 -38.70 19.65 4.91
N LEU A 735 -38.41 20.56 5.84
CA LEU A 735 -37.15 20.61 6.60
C LEU A 735 -37.20 19.70 7.85
N SER A 736 -38.41 19.33 8.27
CA SER A 736 -38.82 18.30 9.22
C SER A 736 -40.24 17.86 8.84
N GLY A 737 -40.71 16.76 9.42
CA GLY A 737 -42.06 16.24 9.16
C GLY A 737 -42.18 15.50 7.82
N PHE A 738 -43.41 15.21 7.40
CA PHE A 738 -43.73 14.46 6.18
C PHE A 738 -43.16 13.04 6.11
N ASN A 739 -42.73 12.48 7.23
CA ASN A 739 -42.21 11.13 7.27
C ASN A 739 -43.35 10.10 7.14
N VAL A 740 -43.06 8.99 6.50
CA VAL A 740 -43.90 7.79 6.51
C VAL A 740 -43.23 6.77 7.42
N ILE A 741 -43.88 6.47 8.53
CA ILE A 741 -43.42 5.53 9.55
C ILE A 741 -44.51 4.48 9.71
N ASP A 742 -44.31 3.31 9.11
CA ASP A 742 -45.36 2.30 9.05
C ASP A 742 -44.90 0.85 9.18
N GLU A 743 -45.80 0.04 9.72
CA GLU A 743 -45.64 -1.41 9.84
C GLU A 743 -44.36 -1.83 10.59
N ASN A 744 -43.88 -1.02 11.54
CA ASN A 744 -42.73 -1.36 12.37
C ASN A 744 -43.15 -2.15 13.62
N GLY A 745 -42.23 -2.92 14.17
CA GLY A 745 -42.46 -3.81 15.30
C GLY A 745 -43.00 -5.17 14.85
N GLU A 746 -42.34 -6.24 15.32
CA GLU A 746 -42.83 -7.61 15.24
C GLU A 746 -43.65 -8.01 16.46
N ALA A 747 -44.44 -9.06 16.31
CA ALA A 747 -45.63 -9.23 17.12
C ALA A 747 -45.52 -10.04 18.40
N ASP A 748 -44.48 -10.89 18.52
CA ASP A 748 -44.48 -11.94 19.54
C ASP A 748 -43.23 -11.94 20.43
N ILE A 749 -42.17 -11.16 20.11
CA ILE A 749 -40.87 -11.28 20.80
C ILE A 749 -40.05 -10.00 21.00
N TYR A 750 -40.23 -8.94 20.18
CA TYR A 750 -39.43 -7.71 20.26
C TYR A 750 -40.34 -6.49 20.50
N GLY A 751 -40.02 -5.68 21.51
CA GLY A 751 -40.73 -4.45 21.81
C GLY A 751 -42.23 -4.59 22.15
N ASN A 752 -42.94 -3.48 22.04
CA ASN A 752 -44.40 -3.37 22.24
C ASN A 752 -45.17 -3.12 20.93
N GLY A 753 -44.50 -3.21 19.77
CA GLY A 753 -45.09 -3.05 18.44
C GLY A 753 -45.44 -1.61 18.06
N SER A 754 -44.84 -0.59 18.69
CA SER A 754 -45.10 0.81 18.34
C SER A 754 -44.21 1.33 17.21
N GLU A 755 -44.76 2.15 16.32
CA GLU A 755 -44.01 2.88 15.30
C GLU A 755 -42.92 3.78 15.91
N ILE A 756 -43.25 4.46 17.01
CA ILE A 756 -42.35 5.33 17.75
C ILE A 756 -42.35 4.95 19.23
N TYR A 757 -41.16 4.69 19.79
CA TYR A 757 -40.98 4.44 21.22
C TYR A 757 -40.21 5.56 21.91
N ILE A 758 -40.72 6.06 23.03
CA ILE A 758 -40.13 7.21 23.75
C ILE A 758 -39.69 6.79 25.15
N ARG A 759 -38.42 7.04 25.49
CA ARG A 759 -37.86 6.73 26.81
C ARG A 759 -37.20 7.92 27.45
N ASN A 760 -37.78 8.44 28.54
CA ASN A 760 -37.28 9.61 29.28
C ASN A 760 -36.90 10.80 28.37
N SER A 761 -37.72 11.03 27.34
CA SER A 761 -37.48 12.00 26.26
C SER A 761 -38.80 12.53 25.73
N SER A 762 -38.75 13.37 24.69
CA SER A 762 -39.92 13.84 23.96
C SER A 762 -39.61 13.90 22.47
N ILE A 763 -40.63 14.10 21.64
CA ILE A 763 -40.55 14.27 20.20
C ILE A 763 -41.48 15.42 19.82
N ASP A 764 -41.10 16.19 18.81
CA ASP A 764 -41.96 17.23 18.24
C ASP A 764 -42.63 16.70 16.96
N LEU A 765 -43.96 16.74 16.91
CA LEU A 765 -44.77 16.28 15.79
C LEU A 765 -45.81 17.34 15.37
N GLU A 766 -45.81 18.51 15.99
CA GLU A 766 -46.87 19.52 15.82
C GLU A 766 -46.97 19.95 14.35
N ASP A 767 -48.15 19.79 13.75
CA ASP A 767 -48.43 20.14 12.35
C ASP A 767 -47.61 19.44 11.27
N GLY A 768 -46.77 18.47 11.66
CA GLY A 768 -45.71 17.89 10.83
C GLY A 768 -46.15 17.05 9.64
N CYS A 769 -47.45 16.81 9.46
CA CYS A 769 -47.97 16.07 8.31
C CYS A 769 -47.33 14.67 8.14
N ASN A 770 -46.85 14.05 9.22
CA ASN A 770 -46.31 12.69 9.20
C ASN A 770 -47.43 11.67 9.05
N SER A 771 -47.12 10.55 8.41
CA SER A 771 -47.97 9.37 8.34
C SER A 771 -47.39 8.31 9.28
N ILE A 772 -47.98 8.18 10.47
CA ILE A 772 -47.55 7.22 11.50
C ILE A 772 -48.64 6.18 11.63
N MET A 773 -48.47 5.00 11.03
CA MET A 773 -49.58 4.07 10.83
C MET A 773 -49.19 2.61 10.96
N ASP A 774 -50.13 1.80 11.44
CA ASP A 774 -50.03 0.35 11.38
C ASP A 774 -51.40 -0.22 11.07
N ASP A 775 -51.57 -0.61 9.82
CA ASP A 775 -52.82 -1.09 9.25
C ASP A 775 -52.80 -2.61 9.01
N ARG A 776 -51.79 -3.30 9.53
CA ARG A 776 -51.70 -4.77 9.51
C ARG A 776 -52.89 -5.38 10.25
N ASP A 777 -53.35 -6.55 9.78
CA ASP A 777 -54.40 -7.31 10.43
C ASP A 777 -53.84 -8.01 11.69
N PRO A 778 -54.46 -7.87 12.89
CA PRO A 778 -54.00 -8.49 14.14
C PRO A 778 -54.20 -10.01 14.23
N SER A 779 -53.88 -10.71 13.14
CA SER A 779 -53.85 -12.17 13.05
C SER A 779 -52.74 -12.77 13.96
N PRO A 780 -52.71 -14.11 14.17
CA PRO A 780 -51.61 -14.74 14.92
C PRO A 780 -50.25 -14.33 14.34
N GLY A 781 -49.42 -13.67 15.14
CA GLY A 781 -48.18 -13.07 14.68
C GLY A 781 -48.25 -11.56 14.40
N HIS A 782 -49.30 -10.83 14.79
CA HIS A 782 -49.43 -9.35 14.87
C HIS A 782 -50.25 -8.91 16.12
N GLN A 783 -49.91 -9.36 17.33
CA GLN A 783 -50.74 -9.08 18.53
C GLN A 783 -50.46 -7.74 19.23
N ASN A 784 -49.27 -7.17 19.06
CA ASN A 784 -48.83 -5.95 19.75
C ASN A 784 -48.91 -4.66 18.90
N ILE A 785 -49.34 -4.73 17.64
CA ILE A 785 -49.40 -3.64 16.65
C ILE A 785 -50.43 -2.52 16.94
N ARG A 786 -51.06 -2.54 18.12
CA ARG A 786 -52.13 -1.59 18.45
C ARG A 786 -51.58 -0.18 18.63
N LEU A 787 -50.44 -0.04 19.30
CA LEU A 787 -49.92 1.27 19.67
C LEU A 787 -49.11 1.84 18.50
N LEU A 788 -49.31 3.12 18.18
CA LEU A 788 -48.50 3.86 17.21
C LEU A 788 -47.37 4.60 17.92
N ILE A 789 -47.67 5.16 19.09
CA ILE A 789 -46.69 5.81 19.96
C ILE A 789 -46.86 5.26 21.36
N ASP A 790 -45.77 4.76 21.94
CA ASP A 790 -45.72 4.29 23.33
C ASP A 790 -44.37 4.63 23.96
N GLY A 791 -44.23 4.38 25.27
CA GLY A 791 -43.01 4.69 25.98
C GLY A 791 -43.15 4.74 27.49
N ASP A 792 -42.00 4.90 28.14
CA ASP A 792 -41.89 5.08 29.59
C ASP A 792 -41.43 6.51 29.89
N GLN A 793 -42.32 7.33 30.46
CA GLN A 793 -41.95 8.65 30.97
C GLN A 793 -41.37 8.56 32.39
N ASN A 794 -40.44 9.47 32.68
CA ASN A 794 -39.92 9.77 34.01
C ASN A 794 -41.11 10.00 35.00
N PRO A 795 -41.02 9.71 36.32
CA PRO A 795 -42.17 9.67 37.23
C PRO A 795 -42.75 11.04 37.60
N TYR A 796 -42.54 12.07 36.77
CA TYR A 796 -43.16 13.39 36.87
C TYR A 796 -44.36 13.47 35.91
N PRO A 797 -45.60 13.23 36.39
CA PRO A 797 -46.79 13.37 35.56
C PRO A 797 -46.90 14.80 35.02
N GLY A 798 -46.94 14.94 33.69
CA GLY A 798 -47.09 16.21 32.97
C GLY A 798 -45.80 16.91 32.52
N ALA A 799 -44.63 16.28 32.63
CA ALA A 799 -43.36 16.92 32.29
C ALA A 799 -43.03 16.98 30.79
N PHE A 800 -43.66 16.15 29.94
CA PHE A 800 -43.45 16.16 28.49
C PHE A 800 -44.75 15.79 27.77
N SER A 801 -45.57 16.80 27.42
CA SER A 801 -46.70 16.61 26.51
C SER A 801 -46.20 16.57 25.07
N ILE A 802 -46.72 15.63 24.29
CA ILE A 802 -46.40 15.50 22.86
C ILE A 802 -47.52 16.19 22.08
N HIS A 803 -47.15 17.21 21.30
CA HIS A 803 -48.03 17.86 20.34
C HIS A 803 -47.85 17.15 18.99
N ALA A 804 -48.94 16.65 18.44
CA ALA A 804 -48.98 15.79 17.26
C ALA A 804 -50.22 16.06 16.41
N GLU A 805 -50.77 17.26 16.49
CA GLU A 805 -51.84 17.76 15.64
C GLU A 805 -51.46 17.67 14.15
N ASN A 806 -52.47 17.51 13.30
CA ASN A 806 -52.39 17.44 11.83
C ASN A 806 -51.44 16.36 11.25
N ASN A 807 -51.17 15.30 12.00
CA ASN A 807 -50.58 14.06 11.48
C ASN A 807 -51.65 13.05 11.03
N TYR A 808 -51.28 12.13 10.15
CA TYR A 808 -52.09 11.01 9.69
C TYR A 808 -51.75 9.73 10.46
N TRP A 809 -52.77 8.96 10.88
CA TRP A 809 -52.62 7.85 11.82
C TRP A 809 -53.07 6.48 11.29
N GLY A 810 -53.21 6.35 9.97
CA GLY A 810 -53.72 5.14 9.33
C GLY A 810 -55.23 4.94 9.47
N ASN A 811 -55.71 3.76 9.07
CA ASN A 811 -57.12 3.39 9.11
C ASN A 811 -57.34 1.90 9.46
N ASN A 812 -56.81 1.46 10.59
CA ASN A 812 -56.97 0.08 11.04
C ASN A 812 -58.39 -0.16 11.62
N PRO A 813 -59.26 -0.97 10.97
CA PRO A 813 -60.64 -1.18 11.39
C PRO A 813 -60.75 -1.89 12.76
N ASN A 814 -59.72 -2.64 13.18
CA ASN A 814 -59.72 -3.36 14.45
C ASN A 814 -59.42 -2.45 15.65
N TYR A 815 -58.81 -1.28 15.43
CA TYR A 815 -58.34 -0.38 16.49
C TYR A 815 -58.94 1.03 16.46
N GLY A 816 -60.14 1.17 15.89
CA GLY A 816 -60.88 2.43 15.87
C GLY A 816 -60.95 3.13 14.51
N GLY A 817 -60.51 2.46 13.43
CA GLY A 817 -60.48 3.02 12.09
C GLY A 817 -59.55 4.23 12.02
N SER A 818 -60.00 5.32 11.40
CA SER A 818 -59.26 6.57 11.29
C SER A 818 -59.10 7.34 12.62
N ASN A 819 -59.69 6.89 13.72
CA ASN A 819 -59.59 7.59 15.01
C ASN A 819 -58.46 6.98 15.87
N PRO A 820 -57.36 7.71 16.12
CA PRO A 820 -56.19 7.16 16.81
C PRO A 820 -56.32 7.15 18.34
N ALA A 821 -57.45 7.55 18.93
CA ALA A 821 -57.59 7.75 20.38
C ALA A 821 -57.16 6.54 21.25
N ASN A 822 -57.28 5.31 20.75
CA ASN A 822 -56.91 4.09 21.46
C ASN A 822 -55.58 3.48 20.97
N ARG A 823 -54.80 4.23 20.17
CA ARG A 823 -53.53 3.82 19.56
C ARG A 823 -52.32 4.42 20.28
N PHE A 824 -52.49 5.04 21.45
CA PHE A 824 -51.41 5.67 22.22
C PHE A 824 -51.22 5.01 23.58
N GLY A 825 -49.98 4.96 24.05
CA GLY A 825 -49.60 4.42 25.36
C GLY A 825 -50.16 5.22 26.52
N ASP A 826 -50.63 4.53 27.58
CA ASP A 826 -51.25 5.16 28.76
C ASP A 826 -50.28 6.04 29.57
N SER A 827 -48.97 5.82 29.39
CA SER A 827 -47.89 6.57 30.04
C SER A 827 -47.62 7.94 29.38
N LEU A 828 -48.23 8.23 28.23
CA LEU A 828 -47.98 9.43 27.43
C LEU A 828 -49.19 10.39 27.47
N THR A 829 -48.92 11.69 27.40
CA THR A 829 -49.94 12.72 27.14
C THR A 829 -49.73 13.25 25.72
N ILE A 830 -50.63 12.88 24.80
CA ILE A 830 -50.54 13.24 23.38
C ILE A 830 -51.73 14.10 22.98
N TYR A 831 -51.45 15.29 22.45
CA TYR A 831 -52.43 16.16 21.81
C TYR A 831 -52.38 15.91 20.31
N TYR A 832 -53.45 15.35 19.74
CA TYR A 832 -53.49 14.88 18.35
C TYR A 832 -54.72 15.43 17.59
N GLN A 833 -55.43 16.41 18.17
CA GLN A 833 -56.63 17.00 17.58
C GLN A 833 -56.36 18.45 17.16
N PRO A 834 -56.65 18.85 15.91
CA PRO A 834 -57.14 18.00 14.82
C PRO A 834 -56.10 16.98 14.33
N TYR A 835 -56.53 15.87 13.73
CA TYR A 835 -55.66 14.95 12.97
C TYR A 835 -56.05 14.93 11.50
N SER A 836 -55.11 14.57 10.63
CA SER A 836 -55.29 14.55 9.18
C SER A 836 -56.05 13.31 8.72
N ALA A 837 -56.91 13.46 7.72
CA ALA A 837 -57.73 12.37 7.17
C ALA A 837 -57.01 11.55 6.08
N GLU A 838 -55.97 12.12 5.47
CA GLU A 838 -55.17 11.55 4.38
C GLU A 838 -53.69 11.86 4.63
N SER A 839 -52.79 11.06 4.04
CA SER A 839 -51.36 11.34 4.05
C SER A 839 -51.03 12.59 3.24
N CYS A 840 -49.93 13.26 3.57
CA CYS A 840 -49.43 14.40 2.82
C CYS A 840 -48.36 13.96 1.81
N GLU A 841 -48.29 14.65 0.67
CA GLU A 841 -47.26 14.42 -0.34
C GLU A 841 -46.25 15.56 -0.33
N VAL A 842 -44.96 15.24 -0.46
CA VAL A 842 -43.88 16.22 -0.63
C VAL A 842 -43.65 16.47 -2.12
N PRO A 843 -43.71 17.73 -2.60
CA PRO A 843 -43.44 18.04 -4.00
C PRO A 843 -41.98 17.76 -4.39
N THR A 844 -41.79 17.11 -5.54
CA THR A 844 -40.46 16.76 -6.08
C THR A 844 -39.91 17.77 -7.11
N SER A 845 -40.73 18.75 -7.51
CA SER A 845 -40.34 19.84 -8.40
C SER A 845 -41.28 21.04 -8.24
N GLY A 846 -40.80 22.25 -8.56
CA GLY A 846 -41.62 23.47 -8.46
C GLY A 846 -40.83 24.76 -8.72
N SER A 847 -41.53 25.89 -8.68
CA SER A 847 -40.91 27.21 -8.57
C SER A 847 -40.56 27.50 -7.10
N CYS A 848 -39.53 28.30 -6.86
CA CYS A 848 -39.10 28.74 -5.52
C CYS A 848 -38.44 27.60 -4.71
N GLU A 849 -37.31 27.08 -5.22
CA GLU A 849 -36.54 26.05 -4.53
C GLU A 849 -35.77 26.62 -3.32
N LEU A 850 -35.64 25.80 -2.28
CA LEU A 850 -34.72 26.01 -1.16
C LEU A 850 -33.59 24.99 -1.28
N VAL A 851 -32.36 25.45 -1.42
CA VAL A 851 -31.17 24.58 -1.49
C VAL A 851 -30.55 24.53 -0.10
N ILE A 852 -30.33 23.32 0.41
CA ILE A 852 -29.64 23.06 1.67
C ILE A 852 -28.15 22.89 1.37
N TYR A 853 -27.30 23.59 2.11
CA TYR A 853 -25.86 23.55 1.94
C TYR A 853 -25.15 22.96 3.17
N ASP A 854 -23.97 22.37 2.95
CA ASP A 854 -23.06 22.04 4.04
C ASP A 854 -22.37 23.30 4.62
N ASN A 855 -21.50 23.11 5.62
CA ASN A 855 -20.76 24.21 6.25
C ASN A 855 -19.77 24.92 5.30
N ASP A 856 -19.41 24.27 4.19
CA ASP A 856 -18.48 24.77 3.18
C ASP A 856 -19.21 25.33 1.94
N SER A 857 -20.52 25.58 2.03
CA SER A 857 -21.37 26.11 0.95
C SER A 857 -21.48 25.20 -0.28
N ASN A 858 -21.37 23.88 -0.12
CA ASN A 858 -21.67 22.90 -1.16
C ASN A 858 -23.14 22.42 -1.04
N PRO A 859 -23.88 22.32 -2.16
CA PRO A 859 -25.30 21.95 -2.12
C PRO A 859 -25.51 20.46 -1.80
N VAL A 860 -26.22 20.18 -0.70
CA VAL A 860 -26.53 18.84 -0.20
C VAL A 860 -27.92 18.39 -0.61
N ASP A 861 -28.94 19.25 -0.52
CA ASP A 861 -30.31 18.89 -0.91
C ASP A 861 -31.06 20.07 -1.56
N THR A 862 -32.17 19.77 -2.23
CA THR A 862 -33.06 20.76 -2.83
C THR A 862 -34.50 20.43 -2.50
N LEU A 863 -35.21 21.40 -1.93
CA LEU A 863 -36.59 21.30 -1.46
C LEU A 863 -37.52 22.22 -2.26
N TYR A 864 -38.77 21.81 -2.39
CA TYR A 864 -39.83 22.58 -3.03
C TYR A 864 -40.96 22.86 -2.03
N PRO A 865 -41.67 23.99 -2.19
CA PRO A 865 -42.66 24.41 -1.23
C PRO A 865 -43.89 23.49 -1.24
N VAL A 866 -44.28 23.00 -0.08
CA VAL A 866 -45.47 22.15 0.10
C VAL A 866 -46.74 22.99 0.08
N ARG A 867 -46.70 24.18 0.67
CA ARG A 867 -47.82 25.14 0.70
C ARG A 867 -47.35 26.57 0.98
N GLU A 868 -48.19 27.53 0.63
CA GLU A 868 -48.07 28.93 1.10
C GLU A 868 -48.62 29.05 2.53
N ARG A 869 -47.94 29.82 3.39
CA ARG A 869 -48.41 30.10 4.76
C ARG A 869 -48.80 31.58 4.89
N GLU A 870 -50.10 31.83 5.04
CA GLU A 870 -50.64 33.16 5.30
C GLU A 870 -50.81 33.42 6.81
N GLY A 871 -50.72 34.68 7.24
CA GLY A 871 -51.11 35.09 8.60
C GLY A 871 -50.09 34.87 9.71
N LEU A 872 -48.82 34.61 9.37
CA LEU A 872 -47.71 34.46 10.33
C LEU A 872 -47.61 35.64 11.31
N SER A 873 -47.39 35.32 12.58
CA SER A 873 -47.04 36.25 13.66
C SER A 873 -45.69 36.92 13.42
N GLY A 874 -45.34 37.90 14.27
CA GLY A 874 -44.05 38.60 14.16
C GLY A 874 -42.86 37.67 14.33
N ASP A 875 -42.92 36.72 15.27
CA ASP A 875 -41.81 35.83 15.59
C ASP A 875 -41.69 34.68 14.59
N GLU A 876 -42.81 34.12 14.09
CA GLU A 876 -42.77 33.10 13.03
C GLU A 876 -42.15 33.63 11.73
N LYS A 877 -42.27 34.93 11.44
CA LYS A 877 -41.58 35.56 10.31
C LYS A 877 -40.07 35.64 10.51
N LYS A 878 -39.62 35.91 11.73
CA LYS A 878 -38.20 35.94 12.08
C LYS A 878 -37.59 34.55 12.00
N TYR A 879 -38.26 33.55 12.55
CA TYR A 879 -37.87 32.15 12.38
C TYR A 879 -37.74 31.79 10.91
N ALA A 880 -38.69 32.24 10.08
CA ALA A 880 -38.66 31.93 8.68
C ALA A 880 -37.50 32.54 7.89
N GLU A 881 -37.11 33.76 8.25
CA GLU A 881 -35.93 34.43 7.71
C GLU A 881 -34.65 33.73 8.21
N ALA A 882 -34.54 33.46 9.51
CA ALA A 882 -33.37 32.81 10.10
C ALA A 882 -33.15 31.37 9.61
N ASN A 883 -34.23 30.60 9.40
CA ASN A 883 -34.19 29.25 8.86
C ASN A 883 -33.69 29.28 7.40
N ALA A 884 -34.19 30.20 6.57
CA ALA A 884 -33.74 30.35 5.19
C ALA A 884 -32.22 30.61 5.12
N ASP A 885 -31.72 31.52 5.96
CA ASP A 885 -30.29 31.84 6.05
C ASP A 885 -29.48 30.65 6.59
N PHE A 886 -29.96 29.97 7.63
CA PHE A 886 -29.31 28.80 8.21
C PHE A 886 -29.14 27.66 7.19
N TYR A 887 -30.21 27.26 6.50
CA TYR A 887 -30.14 26.15 5.54
C TYR A 887 -29.40 26.53 4.25
N SER A 888 -29.37 27.82 3.90
CA SER A 888 -28.54 28.31 2.78
C SER A 888 -27.05 28.46 3.14
N GLY A 889 -26.67 28.19 4.40
CA GLY A 889 -25.29 28.29 4.89
C GLY A 889 -24.87 29.69 5.34
N ASP A 890 -25.78 30.68 5.32
CA ASP A 890 -25.52 32.05 5.80
C ASP A 890 -25.73 32.17 7.32
N TYR A 891 -24.85 31.53 8.08
CA TYR A 891 -24.91 31.57 9.54
C TYR A 891 -24.68 32.98 10.12
N ALA A 892 -24.08 33.90 9.35
CA ALA A 892 -23.80 35.26 9.80
C ALA A 892 -25.10 36.08 9.88
N ASP A 893 -26.02 35.88 8.95
CA ASP A 893 -27.32 36.54 8.91
C ASP A 893 -28.38 35.79 9.75
N ALA A 894 -28.31 34.46 9.83
CA ALA A 894 -29.21 33.66 10.67
C ALA A 894 -29.04 33.93 12.18
N LYS A 895 -27.79 33.97 12.66
CA LYS A 895 -27.44 34.00 14.10
C LYS A 895 -28.00 35.21 14.86
N PRO A 896 -27.91 36.46 14.37
CA PRO A 896 -28.51 37.62 15.03
C PRO A 896 -30.03 37.52 15.19
N ILE A 897 -30.72 36.90 14.22
CA ILE A 897 -32.18 36.73 14.26
C ILE A 897 -32.55 35.70 15.33
N TYR A 898 -31.84 34.56 15.40
CA TYR A 898 -32.06 33.59 16.47
C TYR A 898 -31.78 34.16 17.87
N TYR A 899 -30.73 34.99 18.03
CA TYR A 899 -30.49 35.68 19.31
C TYR A 899 -31.61 36.65 19.67
N ASP A 900 -32.13 37.43 18.71
CA ASP A 900 -33.25 38.35 18.95
C ASP A 900 -34.52 37.60 19.41
N ILE A 901 -34.74 36.40 18.88
CA ILE A 901 -35.84 35.53 19.32
C ILE A 901 -35.56 34.99 20.74
N ALA A 902 -34.35 34.48 20.99
CA ALA A 902 -33.96 33.90 22.28
C ALA A 902 -33.93 34.92 23.44
N ASP A 903 -33.53 36.18 23.19
CA ASP A 903 -33.36 37.23 24.20
C ASP A 903 -34.69 37.84 24.72
N ASN A 904 -35.85 37.46 24.15
CA ASN A 904 -37.17 37.97 24.58
C ASN A 904 -37.63 37.52 25.99
N ASN A 905 -36.76 36.87 26.79
CA ASN A 905 -36.91 36.62 28.24
C ASN A 905 -38.21 35.91 28.68
N SER A 906 -38.88 35.18 27.79
CA SER A 906 -39.88 34.19 28.16
C SER A 906 -39.24 32.80 28.17
N ILE A 907 -39.31 32.08 29.30
CA ILE A 907 -39.07 30.64 29.36
C ILE A 907 -40.28 29.97 28.71
N ASP A 908 -40.39 30.12 27.39
CA ASP A 908 -41.46 29.58 26.56
C ASP A 908 -40.84 28.57 25.60
N ILE A 909 -41.53 27.44 25.41
CA ILE A 909 -41.12 26.37 24.48
C ILE A 909 -40.95 26.92 23.06
N SER A 910 -41.69 27.99 22.73
CA SER A 910 -41.59 28.71 21.45
C SER A 910 -40.19 29.26 21.14
N ASN A 911 -39.30 29.45 22.12
CA ASN A 911 -37.93 29.93 21.91
C ASN A 911 -36.89 28.79 21.77
N LEU A 912 -37.28 27.53 22.02
CA LEU A 912 -36.36 26.39 22.09
C LEU A 912 -35.66 26.11 20.75
N GLU A 913 -36.37 26.29 19.63
CA GLU A 913 -35.80 26.14 18.28
C GLU A 913 -34.63 27.11 18.05
N ALA A 914 -34.75 28.35 18.53
CA ALA A 914 -33.69 29.35 18.37
C ALA A 914 -32.45 28.97 19.19
N TYR A 915 -32.62 28.50 20.43
CA TYR A 915 -31.51 27.99 21.24
C TYR A 915 -30.84 26.76 20.61
N LYS A 916 -31.61 25.82 20.06
CA LYS A 916 -31.09 24.64 19.34
C LYS A 916 -30.26 25.07 18.13
N LYS A 917 -30.79 25.93 17.26
CA LYS A 917 -30.09 26.41 16.06
C LYS A 917 -28.84 27.22 16.40
N LEU A 918 -28.89 28.07 17.42
CA LEU A 918 -27.69 28.74 17.94
C LEU A 918 -26.66 27.72 18.43
N TYR A 919 -27.06 26.74 19.23
CA TYR A 919 -26.15 25.71 19.73
C TYR A 919 -25.51 24.89 18.59
N GLU A 920 -26.27 24.55 17.54
CA GLU A 920 -25.77 23.91 16.32
C GLU A 920 -24.74 24.79 15.62
N ILE A 921 -25.06 26.06 15.32
CA ILE A 921 -24.14 27.02 14.70
C ILE A 921 -22.85 27.13 15.50
N GLU A 922 -22.95 27.32 16.82
CA GLU A 922 -21.78 27.50 17.69
C GLU A 922 -20.92 26.24 17.76
N LYS A 923 -21.52 25.05 17.71
CA LYS A 923 -20.76 23.79 17.61
C LYS A 923 -20.08 23.63 16.27
N MET A 924 -20.78 23.91 15.17
CA MET A 924 -20.20 23.85 13.81
C MET A 924 -19.05 24.85 13.66
N GLN A 925 -19.16 26.04 14.26
CA GLN A 925 -18.12 27.08 14.25
C GLN A 925 -17.04 26.88 15.33
N ASN A 926 -17.10 25.80 16.11
CA ASN A 926 -16.17 25.48 17.20
C ASN A 926 -15.97 26.64 18.20
N SER A 927 -17.07 27.27 18.61
CA SER A 927 -17.06 28.43 19.50
C SER A 927 -16.56 28.11 20.91
N PRO A 928 -16.06 29.11 21.67
CA PRO A 928 -15.58 28.90 23.04
C PRO A 928 -16.66 28.40 24.01
N ALA A 929 -16.24 27.66 25.03
CA ALA A 929 -17.13 27.08 26.05
C ALA A 929 -18.04 28.11 26.74
N GLU A 930 -17.58 29.36 26.87
CA GLU A 930 -18.33 30.46 27.47
C GLU A 930 -19.60 30.78 26.68
N VAL A 931 -19.58 30.63 25.35
CA VAL A 931 -20.76 30.88 24.50
C VAL A 931 -21.86 29.87 24.80
N PHE A 932 -21.51 28.60 24.97
CA PHE A 932 -22.47 27.56 25.31
C PHE A 932 -23.09 27.73 26.70
N SER A 933 -22.38 28.39 27.64
CA SER A 933 -22.95 28.71 28.96
C SER A 933 -24.07 29.76 28.92
N LEU A 934 -24.18 30.50 27.81
CA LEU A 934 -25.28 31.44 27.56
C LEU A 934 -26.48 30.76 26.88
N LEU A 935 -26.27 29.58 26.28
CA LEU A 935 -27.28 28.79 25.57
C LEU A 935 -27.82 27.61 26.40
N SER A 936 -27.16 27.28 27.52
CA SER A 936 -27.54 26.25 28.50
C SER A 936 -28.42 26.80 29.61
#